data_AF-A0A7X3S772-F1
#
_entry.id   AF-A0A7X3S772-F1
#
_cell.length_a   1.000
_cell.length_b   1.000
_cell.length_c   1.000
_cell.angle_alpha   90.00
_cell.angle_beta   90.00
_cell.angle_gamma   90.00
#
_symmetry.space_group_name_H-M   'P 1'
#
loop_
_entity.id
_entity.type
_entity.pdbx_description
1 polymer ?
#
loop_
_entity_poly.entity_id
_entity_poly.type
_entity_poly.pdbx_seq_one_letter_code
_entity_poly.pdbx_strand_id
1 'polypeptide(L)'
;MTVSNDLMELKEEKIREKYPLAEAMLEGFDHTPRIAAKRQTKDVRERSSGLGTRRRFRSTTPGLVTRSTARPQGVQLSARIFDTDDDAMITPLQASVLRSLRRALSVAQVASDQFAEQSGLSDLKRSNLAGTLDASRKNLFQELLTASALISLHVFANMTDFLLSGITPEAGETEIQSGEVEEVLLDNDQLALHGALWEMDQEIAAAANSDAQLVGVITSFCEKLMEKVTLRAEGSLQARSFSEARYRVEADNFEITGFTPAARARSSVLTMAFKKPEEVVGNHIAKYQAMKLSKMLMAYDFDRKINPFAELGGFIFTFMGDGKPGTGKTTLIQMMAGMINEYCANAGYAFRYQNLSTESIDSYQGKSAQNAKSFIKNITDPNAIGFGTIDDIDQLAGKRGDRQSSAGQLEITAVLMESFAGANTVVRGNCTFGMFSNYPENVDDALRQRAGARFLVDGPQTREDYIDLLHLLIGKNHSIPVGDHRLFEAQAITKAVEASFERHSQPQELALSQVFDRVRLQIGELDSIAKLGTYLKAIQEADERFTGRAIKNITDAIKVRSMDFELPDEWMENPDVFLFKDYDTKKNMIAELARPITVDMVIQEINRYADSEFRYADKSDEAAIENAVREMQRMEEAKRRFMEASRA
;
A
#
# COMPACT_ATOMS: atom_id res chain seq x y z
N MET A 1 -27.56 -6.91 5.67
CA MET A 1 -26.90 -5.63 5.35
C MET A 1 -27.37 -4.59 6.36
N THR A 2 -26.63 -4.45 7.45
CA THR A 2 -26.85 -3.41 8.47
C THR A 2 -26.01 -2.19 8.08
N VAL A 3 -26.69 -1.11 7.68
CA VAL A 3 -26.07 0.17 7.33
C VAL A 3 -25.42 0.74 8.59
N SER A 4 -24.12 1.04 8.53
CA SER A 4 -23.42 1.74 9.61
C SER A 4 -24.06 3.12 9.81
N ASN A 5 -24.40 3.47 11.06
CA ASN A 5 -25.24 4.61 11.44
C ASN A 5 -24.72 6.01 11.04
N ASP A 6 -23.52 6.12 10.45
CA ASP A 6 -22.86 7.41 10.13
C ASP A 6 -22.72 7.70 8.62
N LEU A 7 -23.33 6.90 7.74
CA LEU A 7 -23.22 7.07 6.29
C LEU A 7 -24.42 7.86 5.72
N MET A 8 -24.17 9.08 5.22
CA MET A 8 -25.21 9.91 4.60
C MET A 8 -25.38 9.58 3.12
N GLU A 9 -26.59 9.27 2.68
CA GLU A 9 -26.86 8.98 1.27
C GLU A 9 -27.07 10.27 0.45
N LEU A 10 -26.34 10.42 -0.65
CA LEU A 10 -26.62 11.41 -1.70
C LEU A 10 -27.64 10.81 -2.67
N LYS A 11 -28.92 11.16 -2.46
CA LYS A 11 -30.05 10.60 -3.21
C LYS A 11 -29.91 10.80 -4.72
N GLU A 12 -30.10 9.72 -5.47
CA GLU A 12 -30.03 9.70 -6.93
C GLU A 12 -30.96 10.72 -7.60
N GLU A 13 -32.16 10.93 -7.04
CA GLU A 13 -33.14 11.89 -7.55
C GLU A 13 -32.59 13.32 -7.55
N LYS A 14 -31.96 13.75 -6.44
CA LYS A 14 -31.34 15.07 -6.32
C LYS A 14 -30.16 15.25 -7.28
N ILE A 15 -29.40 14.17 -7.53
CA ILE A 15 -28.28 14.22 -8.48
C ILE A 15 -28.81 14.43 -9.91
N ARG A 16 -29.89 13.75 -10.29
CA ARG A 16 -30.51 13.91 -11.62
C ARG A 16 -31.12 15.29 -11.85
N GLU A 17 -31.66 15.92 -10.81
CA GLU A 17 -32.14 17.31 -10.90
C GLU A 17 -31.05 18.31 -11.29
N LYS A 18 -29.79 17.99 -11.00
CA LYS A 18 -28.62 18.84 -11.34
C LYS A 18 -28.09 18.63 -12.77
N TYR A 19 -28.55 17.60 -13.48
CA TYR A 19 -28.06 17.29 -14.83
C TYR A 19 -28.18 18.45 -15.81
N PRO A 20 -29.31 19.20 -15.89
CA PRO A 20 -29.41 20.33 -16.83
C PRO A 20 -28.38 21.43 -16.55
N LEU A 21 -28.04 21.67 -15.28
CA LEU A 21 -27.04 22.68 -14.90
C LEU A 21 -25.62 22.20 -15.23
N ALA A 22 -25.32 20.94 -14.93
CA ALA A 22 -24.04 20.33 -15.29
C ALA A 22 -23.84 20.28 -16.82
N GLU A 23 -24.89 19.95 -17.58
CA GLU A 23 -24.87 19.99 -19.05
C GLU A 23 -24.60 21.39 -19.57
N ALA A 24 -25.25 22.42 -19.03
CA ALA A 24 -24.98 23.81 -19.41
C ALA A 24 -23.52 24.22 -19.15
N MET A 25 -22.92 23.78 -18.04
CA MET A 25 -21.50 24.02 -17.74
C MET A 25 -20.55 23.32 -18.73
N LEU A 26 -20.95 22.17 -19.29
CA LEU A 26 -20.14 21.45 -20.29
C LEU A 26 -20.37 21.95 -21.73
N GLU A 27 -21.58 22.41 -22.06
CA GLU A 27 -21.94 22.98 -23.36
C GLU A 27 -21.27 24.33 -23.58
N GLY A 28 -21.30 25.20 -22.56
CA GLY A 28 -20.38 26.33 -22.48
C GLY A 28 -20.83 27.46 -21.58
N PHE A 29 -19.84 28.18 -21.06
CA PHE A 29 -20.01 29.32 -20.16
C PHE A 29 -18.90 30.35 -20.39
N ASP A 30 -19.18 31.60 -20.05
CA ASP A 30 -18.19 32.66 -20.09
C ASP A 30 -17.45 32.73 -18.74
N HIS A 31 -16.12 32.62 -18.79
CA HIS A 31 -15.25 32.79 -17.63
C HIS A 31 -14.07 33.67 -18.01
N THR A 32 -13.77 34.65 -17.17
CA THR A 32 -12.57 35.48 -17.29
C THR A 32 -11.62 35.08 -16.19
N PRO A 33 -10.41 34.55 -16.51
CA PRO A 33 -9.50 34.06 -15.50
C PRO A 33 -9.05 35.20 -14.59
N ARG A 34 -8.99 34.94 -13.27
CA ARG A 34 -8.60 35.94 -12.26
C ARG A 34 -7.19 35.71 -11.72
N ILE A 35 -6.71 34.47 -11.77
CA ILE A 35 -5.41 34.07 -11.22
C ILE A 35 -4.52 33.56 -12.36
N ALA A 36 -5.02 32.58 -13.11
CA ALA A 36 -4.25 31.90 -14.14
C ALA A 36 -4.09 32.75 -15.40
N ALA A 37 -2.97 32.59 -16.10
CA ALA A 37 -2.77 33.20 -17.41
C ALA A 37 -3.35 32.30 -18.53
N LYS A 38 -4.10 32.91 -19.46
CA LYS A 38 -4.60 32.17 -20.64
C LYS A 38 -3.41 31.60 -21.43
N ARG A 39 -3.39 30.28 -21.64
CA ARG A 39 -2.34 29.63 -22.42
C ARG A 39 -2.52 29.95 -23.91
N GLN A 40 -1.42 30.13 -24.63
CA GLN A 40 -1.47 30.35 -26.08
C GLN A 40 -1.84 29.05 -26.80
N THR A 41 -3.12 28.78 -26.93
CA THR A 41 -3.64 27.73 -27.80
C THR A 41 -3.54 28.20 -29.26
N LYS A 42 -3.15 27.33 -30.19
CA LYS A 42 -3.21 27.65 -31.63
C LYS A 42 -4.66 28.00 -32.01
N ASP A 43 -4.93 29.27 -32.27
CA ASP A 43 -6.21 29.69 -32.85
C ASP A 43 -6.39 28.96 -34.17
N VAL A 44 -7.43 28.13 -34.27
CA VAL A 44 -7.90 27.60 -35.55
C VAL A 44 -8.56 28.76 -36.28
N ARG A 45 -7.76 29.59 -36.96
CA ARG A 45 -8.28 30.62 -37.85
C ARG A 45 -9.16 29.96 -38.90
N GLU A 46 -10.45 30.29 -38.90
CA GLU A 46 -11.32 29.95 -40.03
C GLU A 46 -10.68 30.51 -41.30
N ARG A 47 -10.47 29.65 -42.31
CA ARG A 47 -9.84 30.05 -43.58
C ARG A 47 -10.70 31.05 -44.37
N SER A 48 -11.96 31.27 -43.97
CA SER A 48 -12.87 32.25 -44.58
C SER A 48 -14.04 32.58 -43.65
N SER A 49 -14.38 33.87 -43.52
CA SER A 49 -15.54 34.33 -42.77
C SER A 49 -16.84 33.79 -43.38
N GLY A 50 -17.55 32.92 -42.65
CA GLY A 50 -18.88 32.43 -43.02
C GLY A 50 -18.95 31.00 -43.57
N LEU A 51 -17.81 30.35 -43.81
CA LEU A 51 -17.75 28.90 -44.08
C LEU A 51 -17.09 28.24 -42.87
N GLY A 52 -17.92 27.84 -41.90
CA GLY A 52 -17.43 27.13 -40.71
C GLY A 52 -16.68 25.87 -41.13
N THR A 53 -15.50 25.66 -40.58
CA THR A 53 -14.64 24.49 -40.83
C THR A 53 -15.17 23.20 -40.19
N ARG A 54 -16.39 23.20 -39.62
CA ARG A 54 -16.95 22.10 -38.84
C ARG A 54 -18.39 21.77 -39.24
N ARG A 55 -18.69 20.46 -39.24
CA ARG A 55 -19.95 19.88 -39.70
C ARG A 55 -21.10 20.23 -38.75
N ARG A 56 -22.19 20.80 -39.28
CA ARG A 56 -23.41 21.18 -38.54
C ARG A 56 -24.53 20.17 -38.81
N PHE A 57 -25.21 19.69 -37.78
CA PHE A 57 -26.61 19.24 -37.93
C PHE A 57 -27.53 20.41 -37.63
N ARG A 58 -28.14 20.99 -38.68
CA ARG A 58 -29.27 21.92 -38.50
C ARG A 58 -30.53 21.09 -38.24
N SER A 59 -31.20 21.32 -37.11
CA SER A 59 -32.58 20.86 -36.95
C SER A 59 -33.47 21.61 -37.94
N THR A 60 -34.17 20.90 -38.80
CA THR A 60 -35.09 21.43 -39.82
C THR A 60 -36.53 21.56 -39.31
N THR A 61 -36.77 21.32 -38.02
CA THR A 61 -38.12 21.30 -37.45
C THR A 61 -38.62 22.73 -37.17
N PRO A 62 -39.69 23.20 -37.85
CA PRO A 62 -40.27 24.52 -37.59
C PRO A 62 -40.89 24.56 -36.18
N GLY A 63 -40.44 25.49 -35.33
CA GLY A 63 -40.95 25.66 -33.95
C GLY A 63 -39.87 25.66 -32.84
N LEU A 64 -38.66 25.16 -33.12
CA LEU A 64 -37.50 25.24 -32.22
C LEU A 64 -36.63 26.51 -32.44
N VAL A 65 -37.13 27.45 -33.24
CA VAL A 65 -36.43 28.64 -33.77
C VAL A 65 -36.27 29.77 -32.72
N THR A 66 -36.83 29.61 -31.52
CA THR A 66 -36.80 30.64 -30.47
C THR A 66 -35.65 30.50 -29.47
N ARG A 67 -34.84 29.42 -29.55
CA ARG A 67 -33.57 29.36 -28.80
C ARG A 67 -32.50 30.13 -29.57
N SER A 68 -31.79 31.02 -28.88
CA SER A 68 -30.61 31.70 -29.43
C SER A 68 -29.64 30.66 -30.00
N THR A 69 -29.29 30.82 -31.28
CA THR A 69 -28.25 30.01 -31.95
C THR A 69 -26.87 30.68 -31.88
N ALA A 70 -26.75 31.80 -31.14
CA ALA A 70 -25.47 32.47 -30.93
C ALA A 70 -24.62 31.63 -29.97
N ARG A 71 -23.40 31.28 -30.39
CA ARG A 71 -22.47 30.50 -29.56
C ARG A 71 -21.98 31.35 -28.37
N PRO A 72 -21.91 30.81 -27.15
CA PRO A 72 -21.10 31.42 -26.08
C PRO A 72 -19.65 31.49 -26.55
N GLN A 73 -18.97 32.63 -26.34
CA GLN A 73 -17.59 32.85 -26.80
C GLN A 73 -16.54 32.34 -25.79
N GLY A 74 -16.97 31.86 -24.62
CA GLY A 74 -16.13 31.30 -23.57
C GLY A 74 -15.78 29.81 -23.72
N VAL A 75 -15.69 29.12 -22.57
CA VAL A 75 -15.28 27.71 -22.44
C VAL A 75 -16.31 26.79 -23.05
N GLN A 76 -15.87 25.77 -23.81
CA GLN A 76 -16.75 24.76 -24.43
C GLN A 76 -16.13 23.37 -24.27
N LEU A 77 -16.14 22.85 -23.04
CA LEU A 77 -15.44 21.61 -22.69
C LEU A 77 -15.95 20.40 -23.49
N SER A 78 -17.26 20.34 -23.76
CA SER A 78 -17.85 19.30 -24.62
C SER A 78 -17.30 19.31 -26.04
N ALA A 79 -17.15 20.49 -26.64
CA ALA A 79 -16.55 20.65 -27.96
C ALA A 79 -15.03 20.38 -27.92
N ARG A 80 -14.35 20.76 -26.83
CA ARG A 80 -12.92 20.48 -26.60
C ARG A 80 -12.64 18.97 -26.59
N ILE A 81 -13.42 18.22 -25.82
CA ILE A 81 -13.32 16.76 -25.73
C ILE A 81 -13.60 16.11 -27.08
N PHE A 82 -14.60 16.60 -27.81
CA PHE A 82 -14.93 16.12 -29.15
C PHE A 82 -13.82 16.42 -30.19
N ASP A 83 -13.12 17.55 -30.07
CA ASP A 83 -12.06 17.95 -31.01
C ASP A 83 -10.68 17.29 -30.68
N THR A 84 -10.62 16.29 -29.80
CA THR A 84 -9.35 15.71 -29.33
C THR A 84 -8.72 14.72 -30.33
N ASP A 85 -9.52 14.16 -31.23
CA ASP A 85 -9.08 13.31 -32.34
C ASP A 85 -9.59 13.83 -33.70
N ASP A 86 -9.14 13.19 -34.78
CA ASP A 86 -9.49 13.58 -36.16
C ASP A 86 -10.75 12.86 -36.70
N ASP A 87 -11.46 12.08 -35.86
CA ASP A 87 -12.67 11.35 -36.28
C ASP A 87 -13.88 12.30 -36.40
N ALA A 88 -14.81 11.99 -37.31
CA ALA A 88 -16.02 12.76 -37.54
C ALA A 88 -17.14 12.46 -36.52
N MET A 89 -17.01 11.38 -35.75
CA MET A 89 -17.99 10.90 -34.77
C MET A 89 -17.37 10.82 -33.38
N ILE A 90 -18.20 11.02 -32.34
CA ILE A 90 -17.74 10.92 -30.95
C ILE A 90 -17.32 9.49 -30.64
N THR A 91 -16.14 9.33 -30.04
CA THR A 91 -15.66 8.01 -29.65
C THR A 91 -16.41 7.50 -28.39
N PRO A 92 -16.45 6.17 -28.16
CA PRO A 92 -17.01 5.62 -26.93
C PRO A 92 -16.32 6.16 -25.66
N LEU A 93 -15.01 6.46 -25.73
CA LEU A 93 -14.26 6.98 -24.58
C LEU A 93 -14.62 8.44 -24.33
N GLN A 94 -14.62 9.31 -25.35
CA GLN A 94 -15.05 10.71 -25.24
C GLN A 94 -16.48 10.82 -24.67
N ALA A 95 -17.41 9.99 -25.16
CA ALA A 95 -18.78 9.94 -24.65
C ALA A 95 -18.86 9.48 -23.18
N SER A 96 -17.93 8.63 -22.75
CA SER A 96 -17.85 8.16 -21.36
C SER A 96 -17.21 9.20 -20.44
N VAL A 97 -16.22 9.95 -20.92
CA VAL A 97 -15.64 11.12 -20.23
C VAL A 97 -16.71 12.18 -20.01
N LEU A 98 -17.47 12.57 -21.04
CA LEU A 98 -18.54 13.57 -20.90
C LEU A 98 -19.63 13.14 -19.91
N ARG A 99 -20.03 11.86 -19.95
CA ARG A 99 -20.99 11.32 -18.97
C ARG A 99 -20.43 11.36 -17.55
N SER A 100 -19.14 11.07 -17.38
CA SER A 100 -18.45 11.10 -16.08
C SER A 100 -18.36 12.52 -15.53
N LEU A 101 -17.95 13.49 -16.34
CA LEU A 101 -17.90 14.90 -15.95
C LEU A 101 -19.28 15.45 -15.58
N ARG A 102 -20.33 15.14 -16.36
CA ARG A 102 -21.70 15.54 -16.05
C ARG A 102 -22.14 14.95 -14.70
N ARG A 103 -21.85 13.67 -14.47
CA ARG A 103 -22.18 12.97 -13.21
C ARG A 103 -21.44 13.60 -12.03
N ALA A 104 -20.12 13.81 -12.16
CA ALA A 104 -19.28 14.39 -11.11
C ALA A 104 -19.69 15.82 -10.74
N LEU A 105 -19.97 16.68 -11.73
CA LEU A 105 -20.48 18.04 -11.49
C LEU A 105 -21.81 18.02 -10.73
N SER A 106 -22.70 17.09 -11.09
CA SER A 106 -24.00 16.95 -10.44
C SER A 106 -23.85 16.49 -8.99
N VAL A 107 -22.99 15.51 -8.71
CA VAL A 107 -22.69 15.02 -7.36
C VAL A 107 -22.05 16.13 -6.51
N ALA A 108 -21.10 16.89 -7.06
CA ALA A 108 -20.48 18.02 -6.38
C ALA A 108 -21.50 19.08 -5.95
N GLN A 109 -22.45 19.40 -6.84
CA GLN A 109 -23.52 20.34 -6.53
C GLN A 109 -24.43 19.83 -5.42
N VAL A 110 -24.86 18.56 -5.44
CA VAL A 110 -25.69 17.99 -4.37
C VAL A 110 -24.94 17.96 -3.03
N ALA A 111 -23.65 17.61 -3.03
CA ALA A 111 -22.83 17.64 -1.83
C ALA A 111 -22.72 19.07 -1.25
N SER A 112 -22.54 20.08 -2.12
CA SER A 112 -22.51 21.48 -1.71
C SER A 112 -23.87 21.98 -1.18
N ASP A 113 -24.98 21.55 -1.77
CA ASP A 113 -26.32 21.88 -1.31
C ASP A 113 -26.60 21.27 0.08
N GLN A 114 -26.22 20.01 0.28
CA GLN A 114 -26.38 19.34 1.57
C GLN A 114 -25.54 20.00 2.66
N PHE A 115 -24.29 20.37 2.35
CA PHE A 115 -23.48 21.18 3.25
C PHE A 115 -24.13 22.53 3.54
N ALA A 116 -24.70 23.19 2.54
CA ALA A 116 -25.33 24.50 2.70
C ALA A 116 -26.60 24.45 3.56
N GLU A 117 -27.38 23.38 3.44
CA GLU A 117 -28.52 23.09 4.30
C GLU A 117 -28.09 22.85 5.76
N GLN A 118 -27.06 22.01 5.98
CA GLN A 118 -26.60 21.65 7.32
C GLN A 118 -25.91 22.81 8.06
N SER A 119 -25.17 23.65 7.35
CA SER A 119 -24.42 24.78 7.92
C SER A 119 -25.25 26.07 8.06
N GLY A 120 -26.48 26.10 7.54
CA GLY A 120 -27.31 27.30 7.48
C GLY A 120 -26.91 28.31 6.38
N LEU A 121 -25.94 27.97 5.53
CA LEU A 121 -25.53 28.79 4.38
C LEU A 121 -26.69 29.03 3.41
N SER A 122 -27.61 28.06 3.24
CA SER A 122 -28.78 28.21 2.36
C SER A 122 -29.65 29.42 2.72
N ASP A 123 -29.88 29.65 4.01
CA ASP A 123 -30.66 30.80 4.49
C ASP A 123 -29.90 32.12 4.36
N LEU A 124 -28.57 32.08 4.53
CA LEU A 124 -27.70 33.24 4.30
C LEU A 124 -27.65 33.62 2.81
N LYS A 125 -27.57 32.64 1.89
CA LYS A 125 -27.66 32.84 0.42
C LYS A 125 -29.00 33.52 0.07
N ARG A 126 -30.12 33.06 0.65
CA ARG A 126 -31.45 33.65 0.43
C ARG A 126 -31.55 35.09 0.96
N SER A 127 -31.03 35.33 2.17
CA SER A 127 -31.03 36.66 2.79
C SER A 127 -30.16 37.65 2.01
N ASN A 128 -29.01 37.20 1.50
CA ASN A 128 -28.14 38.00 0.64
C ASN A 128 -28.82 38.37 -0.68
N LEU A 129 -29.50 37.41 -1.32
CA LEU A 129 -30.25 37.65 -2.56
C LEU A 129 -31.40 38.66 -2.34
N ALA A 130 -32.06 38.59 -1.18
CA ALA A 130 -33.10 39.54 -0.79
C ALA A 130 -32.57 40.90 -0.30
N GLY A 131 -31.26 41.10 -0.21
CA GLY A 131 -30.64 42.33 0.31
C GLY A 131 -30.85 42.55 1.82
N THR A 132 -31.21 41.51 2.57
CA THR A 132 -31.55 41.56 4.01
C THR A 132 -30.50 40.89 4.91
N LEU A 133 -29.33 40.52 4.35
CA LEU A 133 -28.25 39.90 5.11
C LEU A 133 -27.71 40.87 6.18
N ASP A 134 -27.79 40.45 7.43
CA ASP A 134 -27.24 41.19 8.57
C ASP A 134 -25.71 41.40 8.40
N ALA A 135 -25.27 42.64 8.63
CA ALA A 135 -23.86 43.01 8.55
C ALA A 135 -22.98 42.20 9.50
N SER A 136 -23.50 41.79 10.67
CA SER A 136 -22.76 40.97 11.64
C SER A 136 -22.43 39.56 11.12
N ARG A 137 -23.18 39.05 10.14
CA ARG A 137 -23.05 37.68 9.60
C ARG A 137 -22.26 37.61 8.28
N LYS A 138 -21.77 38.75 7.76
CA LYS A 138 -21.05 38.80 6.48
C LYS A 138 -19.78 37.96 6.46
N ASN A 139 -18.99 37.99 7.52
CA ASN A 139 -17.75 37.20 7.61
C ASN A 139 -18.06 35.69 7.61
N LEU A 140 -19.00 35.26 8.46
CA LEU A 140 -19.44 33.86 8.49
C LEU A 140 -20.00 33.41 7.13
N PHE A 141 -20.77 34.27 6.45
CA PHE A 141 -21.28 33.98 5.12
C PHE A 141 -20.15 33.76 4.11
N GLN A 142 -19.10 34.60 4.12
CA GLN A 142 -17.93 34.43 3.26
C GLN A 142 -17.16 33.14 3.57
N GLU A 143 -16.91 32.84 4.85
CA GLU A 143 -16.23 31.60 5.26
C GLU A 143 -17.00 30.34 4.83
N LEU A 144 -18.33 30.35 4.98
CA LEU A 144 -19.19 29.25 4.54
C LEU A 144 -19.24 29.10 3.02
N LEU A 145 -19.22 30.21 2.26
CA LEU A 145 -19.09 30.17 0.80
C LEU A 145 -17.74 29.57 0.37
N THR A 146 -16.66 29.95 1.04
CA THR A 146 -15.32 29.36 0.82
C THR A 146 -15.31 27.86 1.12
N ALA A 147 -15.90 27.42 2.24
CA ALA A 147 -16.01 26.00 2.55
C ALA A 147 -16.85 25.24 1.50
N SER A 148 -17.98 25.79 1.08
CA SER A 148 -18.83 25.23 0.02
C SER A 148 -18.09 25.09 -1.31
N ALA A 149 -17.25 26.08 -1.66
CA ALA A 149 -16.42 26.05 -2.86
C ALA A 149 -15.36 24.93 -2.79
N LEU A 150 -14.66 24.80 -1.66
CA LEU A 150 -13.67 23.73 -1.45
C LEU A 150 -14.32 22.34 -1.55
N ILE A 151 -15.49 22.15 -0.92
CA ILE A 151 -16.25 20.90 -0.98
C ILE A 151 -16.62 20.57 -2.43
N SER A 152 -17.20 21.53 -3.15
CA SER A 152 -17.61 21.34 -4.55
C SER A 152 -16.43 20.96 -5.45
N LEU A 153 -15.29 21.63 -5.30
CA LEU A 153 -14.09 21.33 -6.08
C LEU A 153 -13.52 19.94 -5.78
N HIS A 154 -13.40 19.59 -4.49
CA HIS A 154 -12.87 18.29 -4.09
C HIS A 154 -13.78 17.15 -4.55
N VAL A 155 -15.10 17.26 -4.32
CA VAL A 155 -16.06 16.22 -4.72
C VAL A 155 -16.10 16.06 -6.24
N PHE A 156 -16.05 17.17 -6.99
CA PHE A 156 -15.97 17.12 -8.46
C PHE A 156 -14.72 16.38 -8.93
N ALA A 157 -13.55 16.75 -8.42
CA ALA A 157 -12.27 16.14 -8.82
C ALA A 157 -12.22 14.66 -8.44
N ASN A 158 -12.62 14.33 -7.21
CA ASN A 158 -12.62 12.97 -6.67
C ASN A 158 -13.58 12.04 -7.45
N MET A 159 -14.82 12.47 -7.70
CA MET A 159 -15.78 11.67 -8.46
C MET A 159 -15.35 11.52 -9.93
N THR A 160 -14.77 12.56 -10.53
CA THR A 160 -14.26 12.48 -11.90
C THR A 160 -13.14 11.43 -11.98
N ASP A 161 -12.14 11.52 -11.11
CA ASP A 161 -11.04 10.56 -11.02
C ASP A 161 -11.52 9.12 -10.80
N PHE A 162 -12.44 8.92 -9.86
CA PHE A 162 -13.04 7.62 -9.55
C PHE A 162 -13.79 6.99 -10.73
N LEU A 163 -14.57 7.80 -11.46
CA LEU A 163 -15.34 7.33 -12.63
C LEU A 163 -14.43 7.01 -13.81
N LEU A 164 -13.47 7.90 -14.11
CA LEU A 164 -12.50 7.71 -15.20
C LEU A 164 -11.62 6.48 -14.98
N SER A 165 -11.19 6.25 -13.74
CA SER A 165 -10.41 5.06 -13.36
C SER A 165 -11.11 3.72 -13.69
N GLY A 166 -12.44 3.68 -13.80
CA GLY A 166 -13.14 2.44 -14.15
C GLY A 166 -13.50 2.25 -15.63
N ILE A 167 -13.21 3.23 -16.48
CA ILE A 167 -13.46 3.14 -17.92
C ILE A 167 -12.18 3.01 -18.76
N THR A 168 -11.00 3.18 -18.15
CA THR A 168 -9.69 3.02 -18.81
C THR A 168 -9.22 1.56 -18.75
N PRO A 169 -8.88 0.91 -19.88
CA PRO A 169 -8.29 -0.43 -19.88
C PRO A 169 -6.88 -0.42 -19.26
N GLU A 170 -6.53 -1.49 -18.53
CA GLU A 170 -5.26 -1.69 -17.79
C GLU A 170 -3.96 -1.48 -18.61
N ALA A 171 -4.04 -1.45 -19.95
CA ALA A 171 -2.89 -1.40 -20.84
C ALA A 171 -2.57 -0.01 -21.44
N GLY A 172 -3.24 1.06 -20.98
CA GLY A 172 -3.22 2.37 -21.65
C GLY A 172 -2.94 3.59 -20.77
N GLU A 173 -2.34 3.44 -19.59
CA GLU A 173 -1.91 4.59 -18.79
C GLU A 173 -0.77 5.32 -19.52
N THR A 174 -1.13 6.37 -20.26
CA THR A 174 -0.14 7.33 -20.76
C THR A 174 0.14 8.28 -19.61
N GLU A 175 1.32 8.19 -19.00
CA GLU A 175 1.73 9.10 -17.92
C GLU A 175 1.83 10.53 -18.47
N ILE A 176 0.76 11.30 -18.28
CA ILE A 176 0.73 12.72 -18.60
C ILE A 176 0.61 13.45 -17.28
N GLN A 177 1.60 14.29 -17.01
CA GLN A 177 1.57 15.19 -15.86
C GLN A 177 1.11 16.57 -16.34
N SER A 178 -0.06 16.97 -15.85
CA SER A 178 -0.54 18.34 -15.93
C SER A 178 0.30 19.27 -15.04
N GLY A 179 0.31 20.56 -15.36
CA GLY A 179 0.95 21.56 -14.50
C GLY A 179 0.24 21.73 -13.15
N GLU A 180 0.72 22.69 -12.35
CA GLU A 180 -0.03 23.13 -11.16
C GLU A 180 -1.36 23.77 -11.57
N VAL A 181 -2.43 23.46 -10.83
CA VAL A 181 -3.76 24.05 -11.05
C VAL A 181 -3.81 25.43 -10.40
N GLU A 182 -3.95 26.51 -11.15
CA GLU A 182 -3.84 27.90 -10.69
C GLU A 182 -5.19 28.56 -10.36
N GLU A 183 -6.22 28.38 -11.18
CA GLU A 183 -7.51 29.09 -11.20
C GLU A 183 -8.50 28.54 -10.15
N VAL A 184 -8.05 28.44 -8.89
CA VAL A 184 -8.88 27.98 -7.76
C VAL A 184 -9.55 29.18 -7.08
N LEU A 185 -10.78 29.49 -7.51
CA LEU A 185 -11.62 30.57 -7.00
C LEU A 185 -12.53 30.08 -5.86
N LEU A 186 -12.58 30.82 -4.75
CA LEU A 186 -13.28 30.39 -3.52
C LEU A 186 -14.42 31.34 -3.09
N ASP A 187 -14.84 32.24 -3.98
CA ASP A 187 -15.91 33.20 -3.72
C ASP A 187 -17.28 32.51 -3.56
N ASN A 188 -17.53 31.46 -4.35
CA ASN A 188 -18.72 30.59 -4.27
C ASN A 188 -18.47 29.29 -5.06
N ASP A 189 -19.29 28.29 -4.78
CA ASP A 189 -19.31 26.96 -5.41
C ASP A 189 -19.38 26.99 -6.94
N GLN A 190 -20.30 27.77 -7.52
CA GLN A 190 -20.48 27.83 -8.97
C GLN A 190 -19.24 28.44 -9.67
N LEU A 191 -18.73 29.56 -9.15
CA LEU A 191 -17.54 30.21 -9.71
C LEU A 191 -16.29 29.34 -9.57
N ALA A 192 -16.18 28.59 -8.46
CA ALA A 192 -15.11 27.64 -8.26
C ALA A 192 -15.10 26.57 -9.37
N LEU A 193 -16.25 25.95 -9.64
CA LEU A 193 -16.39 24.99 -10.73
C LEU A 193 -16.09 25.61 -12.10
N HIS A 194 -16.55 26.83 -12.37
CA HIS A 194 -16.24 27.52 -13.63
C HIS A 194 -14.73 27.76 -13.81
N GLY A 195 -14.02 28.17 -12.75
CA GLY A 195 -12.56 28.34 -12.78
C GLY A 195 -11.82 27.04 -13.07
N ALA A 196 -12.19 25.95 -12.36
CA ALA A 196 -11.60 24.64 -12.56
C ALA A 196 -11.88 24.07 -13.97
N LEU A 197 -13.11 24.20 -14.47
CA LEU A 197 -13.47 23.74 -15.82
C LEU A 197 -12.80 24.58 -16.92
N TRP A 198 -12.62 25.89 -16.69
CA TRP A 198 -11.86 26.74 -17.61
C TRP A 198 -10.41 26.29 -17.71
N GLU A 199 -9.75 26.00 -16.59
CA GLU A 199 -8.36 25.58 -16.61
C GLU A 199 -8.19 24.18 -17.20
N MET A 200 -9.11 23.25 -16.89
CA MET A 200 -9.17 21.93 -17.51
C MET A 200 -9.31 22.02 -19.03
N ASP A 201 -10.13 22.94 -19.56
CA ASP A 201 -10.25 23.19 -21.00
C ASP A 201 -8.92 23.62 -21.63
N GLN A 202 -8.14 24.47 -20.93
CA GLN A 202 -6.82 24.90 -21.39
C GLN A 202 -5.78 23.78 -21.35
N GLU A 203 -5.81 22.92 -20.33
CA GLU A 203 -4.93 21.74 -20.22
C GLU A 203 -5.21 20.73 -21.33
N ILE A 204 -6.49 20.40 -21.58
CA ILE A 204 -6.89 19.50 -22.67
C ILE A 204 -6.44 20.10 -24.00
N ALA A 205 -6.65 21.40 -24.22
CA ALA A 205 -6.23 22.08 -25.45
C ALA A 205 -4.72 22.03 -25.70
N ALA A 206 -3.91 21.95 -24.65
CA ALA A 206 -2.45 21.97 -24.74
C ALA A 206 -1.84 20.58 -24.91
N ALA A 207 -2.42 19.56 -24.26
CA ALA A 207 -1.77 18.26 -24.07
C ALA A 207 -2.51 17.07 -24.71
N ALA A 208 -3.83 17.16 -24.93
CA ALA A 208 -4.60 16.03 -25.45
C ALA A 208 -4.69 16.05 -26.98
N ASN A 209 -4.08 15.06 -27.64
CA ASN A 209 -4.20 14.82 -29.08
C ASN A 209 -4.70 13.40 -29.41
N SER A 210 -5.14 12.66 -28.38
CA SER A 210 -5.78 11.35 -28.52
C SER A 210 -6.62 11.05 -27.29
N ASP A 211 -7.53 10.10 -27.44
CA ASP A 211 -8.41 9.62 -26.39
C ASP A 211 -7.68 9.14 -25.12
N ALA A 212 -6.56 8.42 -25.27
CA ALA A 212 -5.76 7.99 -24.12
C ALA A 212 -5.14 9.18 -23.39
N GLN A 213 -4.65 10.17 -24.15
CA GLN A 213 -4.08 11.38 -23.59
C GLN A 213 -5.13 12.26 -22.90
N LEU A 214 -6.35 12.31 -23.43
CA LEU A 214 -7.48 13.03 -22.82
C LEU A 214 -7.73 12.56 -21.39
N VAL A 215 -7.83 11.24 -21.20
CA VAL A 215 -8.07 10.66 -19.88
C VAL A 215 -6.89 10.95 -18.95
N GLY A 216 -5.65 10.79 -19.42
CA GLY A 216 -4.45 11.12 -18.64
C GLY A 216 -4.42 12.58 -18.16
N VAL A 217 -4.72 13.54 -19.05
CA VAL A 217 -4.78 14.97 -18.71
C VAL A 217 -5.86 15.26 -17.67
N ILE A 218 -7.07 14.73 -17.83
CA ILE A 218 -8.18 14.99 -16.90
C ILE A 218 -7.90 14.37 -15.54
N THR A 219 -7.37 13.14 -15.51
CA THR A 219 -7.02 12.42 -14.28
C THR A 219 -5.94 13.18 -13.51
N SER A 220 -4.83 13.52 -14.18
CA SER A 220 -3.75 14.32 -13.57
C SER A 220 -4.23 15.69 -13.07
N PHE A 221 -5.11 16.36 -13.84
CA PHE A 221 -5.69 17.63 -13.40
C PHE A 221 -6.52 17.46 -12.12
N CYS A 222 -7.33 16.40 -12.03
CA CYS A 222 -8.16 16.12 -10.86
C CYS A 222 -7.31 15.81 -9.63
N GLU A 223 -6.23 15.03 -9.77
CA GLU A 223 -5.28 14.76 -8.68
C GLU A 223 -4.68 16.06 -8.14
N LYS A 224 -4.18 16.94 -9.02
CA LYS A 224 -3.60 18.22 -8.64
C LYS A 224 -4.61 19.18 -8.02
N LEU A 225 -5.84 19.20 -8.53
CA LEU A 225 -6.92 19.97 -7.94
C LEU A 225 -7.27 19.47 -6.54
N MET A 226 -7.36 18.15 -6.33
CA MET A 226 -7.61 17.55 -5.00
C MET A 226 -6.50 17.89 -4.00
N GLU A 227 -5.23 17.75 -4.39
CA GLU A 227 -4.07 18.10 -3.56
C GLU A 227 -4.16 19.56 -3.08
N LYS A 228 -4.38 20.49 -4.02
CA LYS A 228 -4.47 21.92 -3.72
C LYS A 228 -5.68 22.29 -2.87
N VAL A 229 -6.84 21.67 -3.11
CA VAL A 229 -8.06 21.92 -2.34
C VAL A 229 -7.94 21.37 -0.92
N THR A 230 -7.36 20.18 -0.77
CA THR A 230 -7.15 19.54 0.54
C THR A 230 -6.26 20.40 1.43
N LEU A 231 -5.12 20.87 0.90
CA LEU A 231 -4.22 21.81 1.59
C LEU A 231 -4.95 23.09 2.06
N ARG A 232 -5.86 23.63 1.24
CA ARG A 232 -6.65 24.81 1.62
C ARG A 232 -7.73 24.49 2.66
N ALA A 233 -8.30 23.28 2.62
CA ALA A 233 -9.33 22.84 3.54
C ALA A 233 -8.79 22.63 4.97
N GLU A 234 -7.52 22.22 5.14
CA GLU A 234 -6.88 22.07 6.46
C GLU A 234 -6.93 23.36 7.30
N GLY A 235 -6.84 24.52 6.65
CA GLY A 235 -6.93 25.83 7.30
C GLY A 235 -8.35 26.34 7.56
N SER A 236 -9.40 25.66 7.07
CA SER A 236 -10.78 26.13 7.14
C SER A 236 -11.55 25.51 8.31
N LEU A 237 -11.93 26.33 9.29
CA LEU A 237 -12.74 25.89 10.43
C LEU A 237 -14.13 25.41 9.98
N GLN A 238 -14.73 26.09 9.01
CA GLN A 238 -16.08 25.79 8.52
C GLN A 238 -16.15 24.51 7.67
N ALA A 239 -15.03 24.03 7.16
CA ALA A 239 -14.96 22.79 6.38
C ALA A 239 -14.85 21.53 7.26
N ARG A 240 -14.61 21.66 8.58
CA ARG A 240 -14.38 20.52 9.49
C ARG A 240 -15.55 19.54 9.54
N SER A 241 -16.79 20.04 9.54
CA SER A 241 -17.98 19.18 9.55
C SER A 241 -18.05 18.28 8.31
N PHE A 242 -17.55 18.76 7.17
CA PHE A 242 -17.44 17.94 5.97
C PHE A 242 -16.27 16.97 6.05
N SER A 243 -15.12 17.39 6.59
CA SER A 243 -13.93 16.52 6.76
C SER A 243 -14.21 15.26 7.57
N GLU A 244 -15.12 15.33 8.55
CA GLU A 244 -15.50 14.21 9.41
C GLU A 244 -16.73 13.43 8.88
N ALA A 245 -17.47 13.99 7.93
CA ALA A 245 -18.67 13.39 7.37
C ALA A 245 -18.34 12.33 6.31
N ARG A 246 -19.23 11.34 6.22
CA ARG A 246 -19.20 10.30 5.19
C ARG A 246 -20.46 10.34 4.36
N TYR A 247 -20.29 10.49 3.05
CA TYR A 247 -21.40 10.44 2.10
C TYR A 247 -21.24 9.24 1.16
N ARG A 248 -22.35 8.74 0.62
CA ARG A 248 -22.33 7.69 -0.41
C ARG A 248 -23.29 8.00 -1.54
N VAL A 249 -22.82 7.76 -2.76
CA VAL A 249 -23.63 7.68 -3.98
C VAL A 249 -23.80 6.20 -4.29
N GLU A 250 -24.96 5.63 -3.94
CA GLU A 250 -25.21 4.19 -4.04
C GLU A 250 -25.06 3.65 -5.47
N ALA A 251 -25.62 4.38 -6.45
CA ALA A 251 -25.62 3.98 -7.85
C ALA A 251 -24.22 3.79 -8.47
N ASP A 252 -23.22 4.52 -7.96
CA ASP A 252 -21.85 4.49 -8.47
C ASP A 252 -20.90 3.69 -7.55
N ASN A 253 -21.42 3.19 -6.41
CA ASN A 253 -20.63 2.66 -5.30
C ASN A 253 -19.47 3.60 -4.89
N PHE A 254 -19.76 4.90 -4.87
CA PHE A 254 -18.80 5.95 -4.58
C PHE A 254 -19.01 6.49 -3.17
N GLU A 255 -17.95 6.53 -2.37
CA GLU A 255 -17.97 7.06 -1.01
C GLU A 255 -17.10 8.30 -0.90
N ILE A 256 -17.64 9.34 -0.27
CA ILE A 256 -16.95 10.60 0.01
C ILE A 256 -16.61 10.60 1.49
N THR A 257 -15.32 10.61 1.82
CA THR A 257 -14.82 10.68 3.21
C THR A 257 -14.03 11.98 3.37
N GLY A 258 -14.75 13.08 3.62
CA GLY A 258 -14.16 14.42 3.70
C GLY A 258 -13.32 14.80 2.48
N PHE A 259 -12.14 15.38 2.73
CA PHE A 259 -11.14 15.74 1.72
C PHE A 259 -10.14 14.62 1.42
N THR A 260 -10.57 13.36 1.56
CA THR A 260 -9.77 12.21 1.17
C THR A 260 -10.17 11.73 -0.22
N PRO A 261 -9.24 11.57 -1.17
CA PRO A 261 -9.53 10.94 -2.46
C PRO A 261 -10.13 9.56 -2.26
N ALA A 262 -11.23 9.28 -2.96
CA ALA A 262 -11.87 7.99 -2.93
C ALA A 262 -11.07 7.05 -3.85
N ALA A 263 -10.34 6.13 -3.25
CA ALA A 263 -9.82 5.03 -4.03
C ALA A 263 -11.02 4.19 -4.47
N ARG A 264 -11.27 4.12 -5.79
CA ARG A 264 -11.89 2.89 -6.30
C ARG A 264 -10.97 1.79 -5.81
N ALA A 265 -11.53 0.71 -5.26
CA ALA A 265 -10.78 -0.52 -5.23
C ALA A 265 -10.43 -0.79 -6.70
N ARG A 266 -9.27 -0.32 -7.16
CA ARG A 266 -8.46 -1.07 -8.09
C ARG A 266 -8.31 -2.37 -7.30
N SER A 267 -9.23 -3.30 -7.52
CA SER A 267 -8.82 -4.67 -7.55
C SER A 267 -7.76 -4.64 -8.64
N SER A 268 -6.51 -4.38 -8.27
CA SER A 268 -5.43 -5.09 -8.90
C SER A 268 -5.89 -6.53 -8.74
N VAL A 269 -6.61 -7.05 -9.74
CA VAL A 269 -6.86 -8.46 -9.84
C VAL A 269 -5.47 -9.02 -9.67
N LEU A 270 -5.27 -9.75 -8.59
CA LEU A 270 -3.94 -10.11 -8.19
C LEU A 270 -3.38 -10.98 -9.33
N THR A 271 -2.58 -10.38 -10.22
CA THR A 271 -2.02 -11.02 -11.43
C THR A 271 -0.82 -11.89 -11.06
N MET A 272 -0.81 -12.37 -9.82
CA MET A 272 0.21 -13.23 -9.28
C MET A 272 -0.34 -14.64 -9.23
N ALA A 273 0.39 -15.59 -9.80
CA ALA A 273 0.03 -17.00 -9.70
C ALA A 273 0.18 -17.46 -8.25
N PHE A 274 -0.94 -17.76 -7.60
CA PHE A 274 -0.96 -18.31 -6.25
C PHE A 274 -0.35 -19.71 -6.22
N LYS A 275 0.27 -20.02 -5.08
CA LYS A 275 0.90 -21.31 -4.82
C LYS A 275 0.34 -21.93 -3.55
N LYS A 276 0.13 -23.24 -3.56
CA LYS A 276 -0.25 -23.98 -2.36
C LYS A 276 0.97 -24.29 -1.49
N PRO A 277 0.80 -24.56 -0.17
CA PRO A 277 1.91 -24.95 0.70
C PRO A 277 2.71 -26.17 0.22
N GLU A 278 2.04 -27.12 -0.42
CA GLU A 278 2.67 -28.29 -1.06
C GLU A 278 3.50 -27.96 -2.31
N GLU A 279 3.23 -26.83 -2.98
CA GLU A 279 3.99 -26.38 -4.15
C GLU A 279 5.27 -25.63 -3.79
N VAL A 280 5.44 -25.23 -2.52
CA VAL A 280 6.69 -24.66 -2.00
C VAL A 280 7.52 -25.81 -1.46
N VAL A 281 8.48 -26.30 -2.25
CA VAL A 281 9.28 -27.47 -1.88
C VAL A 281 10.41 -27.09 -0.92
N GLY A 282 10.61 -27.90 0.12
CA GLY A 282 11.56 -27.62 1.21
C GLY A 282 11.06 -26.48 2.11
N ASN A 283 11.98 -25.67 2.65
CA ASN A 283 11.67 -24.45 3.42
C ASN A 283 10.67 -24.65 4.59
N HIS A 284 10.65 -25.82 5.25
CA HIS A 284 9.58 -26.21 6.19
C HIS A 284 9.30 -25.17 7.29
N ILE A 285 10.34 -24.58 7.87
CA ILE A 285 10.20 -23.57 8.94
C ILE A 285 9.59 -22.27 8.38
N ALA A 286 10.11 -21.77 7.26
CA ALA A 286 9.59 -20.54 6.64
C ALA A 286 8.13 -20.72 6.18
N LYS A 287 7.77 -21.90 5.63
CA LYS A 287 6.38 -22.23 5.29
C LYS A 287 5.49 -22.20 6.52
N TYR A 288 5.89 -22.90 7.58
CA TYR A 288 5.14 -22.94 8.83
C TYR A 288 4.87 -21.54 9.38
N GLN A 289 5.91 -20.71 9.44
CA GLN A 289 5.80 -19.34 9.94
C GLN A 289 4.91 -18.46 9.04
N ALA A 290 5.02 -18.58 7.72
CA ALA A 290 4.18 -17.86 6.77
C ALA A 290 2.70 -18.28 6.85
N MET A 291 2.41 -19.57 6.97
CA MET A 291 1.05 -20.10 7.16
C MET A 291 0.42 -19.57 8.45
N LYS A 292 1.18 -19.62 9.55
CA LYS A 292 0.74 -19.12 10.86
C LYS A 292 0.44 -17.63 10.83
N LEU A 293 1.35 -16.83 10.24
CA LEU A 293 1.16 -15.39 10.11
C LEU A 293 -0.06 -15.05 9.23
N SER A 294 -0.30 -15.81 8.16
CA SER A 294 -1.48 -15.65 7.29
C SER A 294 -2.78 -15.83 8.08
N LYS A 295 -2.83 -16.82 8.97
CA LYS A 295 -3.98 -17.07 9.86
C LYS A 295 -4.10 -16.00 10.95
N MET A 296 -2.98 -15.55 11.54
CA MET A 296 -2.98 -14.50 12.56
C MET A 296 -3.57 -13.17 12.07
N LEU A 297 -3.29 -12.79 10.82
CA LEU A 297 -3.86 -11.57 10.20
C LEU A 297 -5.39 -11.56 10.22
N MET A 298 -6.00 -12.73 9.99
CA MET A 298 -7.45 -12.87 9.92
C MET A 298 -8.15 -12.65 11.27
N ALA A 299 -7.43 -12.72 12.39
CA ALA A 299 -7.99 -12.43 13.72
C ALA A 299 -8.27 -10.93 13.96
N TYR A 300 -7.88 -10.05 13.03
CA TYR A 300 -8.10 -8.61 13.13
C TYR A 300 -9.58 -8.26 13.30
N ASP A 301 -9.85 -7.31 14.18
CA ASP A 301 -11.19 -6.80 14.43
C ASP A 301 -11.38 -5.44 13.76
N PHE A 302 -12.26 -5.37 12.76
CA PHE A 302 -12.48 -4.15 11.99
C PHE A 302 -13.23 -3.05 12.77
N ASP A 303 -14.03 -3.43 13.78
CA ASP A 303 -14.77 -2.49 14.61
C ASP A 303 -13.84 -1.82 15.63
N ARG A 304 -13.09 -2.62 16.41
CA ARG A 304 -12.11 -2.11 17.38
C ARG A 304 -10.80 -1.64 16.75
N LYS A 305 -10.55 -2.01 15.49
CA LYS A 305 -9.32 -1.72 14.73
C LYS A 305 -8.05 -2.21 15.41
N ILE A 306 -8.12 -3.39 16.03
CA ILE A 306 -6.98 -4.02 16.70
C ILE A 306 -7.09 -5.55 16.62
N ASN A 307 -5.94 -6.20 16.44
CA ASN A 307 -5.82 -7.66 16.43
C ASN A 307 -5.54 -8.16 17.86
N PRO A 308 -6.21 -9.22 18.35
CA PRO A 308 -5.89 -9.83 19.64
C PRO A 308 -4.40 -10.20 19.80
N PHE A 309 -3.72 -10.64 18.74
CA PHE A 309 -2.28 -10.94 18.77
C PHE A 309 -1.39 -9.71 18.95
N ALA A 310 -1.89 -8.50 18.64
CA ALA A 310 -1.15 -7.27 18.94
C ALA A 310 -1.16 -6.95 20.44
N GLU A 311 -2.19 -7.38 21.18
CA GLU A 311 -2.29 -7.19 22.63
C GLU A 311 -1.66 -8.34 23.42
N LEU A 312 -1.98 -9.59 23.05
CA LEU A 312 -1.44 -10.80 23.68
C LEU A 312 0.07 -10.96 23.42
N GLY A 313 0.58 -10.29 22.39
CA GLY A 313 1.94 -10.45 21.88
C GLY A 313 2.03 -11.55 20.82
N GLY A 314 3.12 -11.52 20.05
CA GLY A 314 3.40 -12.53 19.02
C GLY A 314 2.98 -12.14 17.60
N PHE A 315 2.27 -11.01 17.39
CA PHE A 315 2.00 -10.53 16.03
C PHE A 315 3.28 -10.04 15.34
N ILE A 316 3.57 -10.60 14.17
CA ILE A 316 4.74 -10.25 13.37
C ILE A 316 4.35 -9.17 12.36
N PHE A 317 4.61 -7.91 12.71
CA PHE A 317 4.34 -6.77 11.84
C PHE A 317 5.31 -6.67 10.66
N THR A 318 6.58 -6.99 10.90
CA THR A 318 7.66 -6.99 9.90
C THR A 318 8.44 -8.29 10.04
N PHE A 319 8.79 -8.92 8.92
CA PHE A 319 9.70 -10.06 8.91
C PHE A 319 10.71 -9.94 7.78
N MET A 320 11.85 -10.61 7.94
CA MET A 320 12.88 -10.70 6.92
C MET A 320 12.98 -12.12 6.39
N GLY A 321 12.78 -12.30 5.08
CA GLY A 321 12.97 -13.56 4.37
C GLY A 321 14.32 -13.56 3.66
N ASP A 322 15.31 -14.26 4.21
CA ASP A 322 16.65 -14.33 3.64
C ASP A 322 16.98 -15.73 3.10
N GLY A 323 17.65 -15.74 1.96
CA GLY A 323 17.96 -16.96 1.24
C GLY A 323 18.77 -16.66 -0.01
N LYS A 324 19.60 -17.61 -0.44
CA LYS A 324 20.39 -17.49 -1.67
C LYS A 324 19.47 -17.27 -2.88
N PRO A 325 19.98 -16.71 -3.99
CA PRO A 325 19.22 -16.62 -5.23
C PRO A 325 18.64 -17.98 -5.65
N GLY A 326 17.35 -18.02 -5.99
CA GLY A 326 16.68 -19.23 -6.49
C GLY A 326 16.16 -20.21 -5.42
N THR A 327 16.14 -19.85 -4.14
CA THR A 327 15.67 -20.76 -3.06
C THR A 327 14.15 -20.76 -2.82
N GLY A 328 13.36 -20.08 -3.65
CA GLY A 328 11.90 -20.09 -3.58
C GLY A 328 11.27 -18.97 -2.75
N LYS A 329 11.97 -17.85 -2.51
CA LYS A 329 11.41 -16.65 -1.83
C LYS A 329 10.16 -16.12 -2.51
N THR A 330 10.20 -15.94 -3.83
CA THR A 330 9.04 -15.51 -4.62
C THR A 330 7.89 -16.51 -4.52
N THR A 331 8.18 -17.81 -4.54
CA THR A 331 7.16 -18.86 -4.36
C THR A 331 6.54 -18.82 -2.96
N LEU A 332 7.32 -18.48 -1.93
CA LEU A 332 6.83 -18.30 -0.55
C LEU A 332 5.92 -17.06 -0.43
N ILE A 333 6.28 -15.94 -1.06
CA ILE A 333 5.40 -14.76 -1.18
C ILE A 333 4.10 -15.16 -1.87
N GLN A 334 4.20 -15.91 -2.97
CA GLN A 334 3.07 -16.35 -3.75
C GLN A 334 2.09 -17.21 -2.96
N MET A 335 2.66 -18.09 -2.12
CA MET A 335 1.90 -18.94 -1.21
C MET A 335 1.19 -18.12 -0.15
N MET A 336 1.93 -17.25 0.54
CA MET A 336 1.38 -16.44 1.64
C MET A 336 0.26 -15.50 1.15
N ALA A 337 0.47 -14.77 0.06
CA ALA A 337 -0.56 -13.90 -0.51
C ALA A 337 -1.78 -14.69 -1.01
N GLY A 338 -1.58 -15.91 -1.53
CA GLY A 338 -2.68 -16.79 -1.95
C GLY A 338 -3.55 -17.25 -0.79
N MET A 339 -2.92 -17.69 0.29
CA MET A 339 -3.64 -18.10 1.49
C MET A 339 -4.43 -16.95 2.10
N ILE A 340 -3.81 -15.77 2.26
CA ILE A 340 -4.50 -14.60 2.82
C ILE A 340 -5.68 -14.19 1.93
N ASN A 341 -5.48 -14.18 0.61
CA ASN A 341 -6.55 -13.89 -0.35
C ASN A 341 -7.72 -14.88 -0.23
N GLU A 342 -7.44 -16.17 -0.13
CA GLU A 342 -8.45 -17.21 0.04
C GLU A 342 -9.22 -17.03 1.36
N TYR A 343 -8.53 -16.80 2.48
CA TYR A 343 -9.17 -16.56 3.78
C TYR A 343 -10.02 -15.28 3.77
N CYS A 344 -9.55 -14.21 3.14
CA CYS A 344 -10.32 -12.98 2.98
C CYS A 344 -11.55 -13.19 2.10
N ALA A 345 -11.43 -13.96 1.01
CA ALA A 345 -12.55 -14.30 0.15
C ALA A 345 -13.63 -15.09 0.89
N ASN A 346 -13.25 -16.06 1.72
CA ASN A 346 -14.17 -16.84 2.54
C ASN A 346 -14.90 -15.96 3.58
N ALA A 347 -14.19 -15.01 4.19
CA ALA A 347 -14.75 -14.11 5.21
C ALA A 347 -15.45 -12.86 4.65
N GLY A 348 -15.34 -12.60 3.34
CA GLY A 348 -15.82 -11.36 2.71
C GLY A 348 -15.01 -10.10 3.10
N TYR A 349 -13.75 -10.27 3.50
CA TYR A 349 -12.86 -9.16 3.85
C TYR A 349 -12.16 -8.58 2.63
N ALA A 350 -11.88 -7.27 2.65
CA ALA A 350 -11.04 -6.64 1.65
C ALA A 350 -9.58 -7.04 1.86
N PHE A 351 -8.94 -7.59 0.83
CA PHE A 351 -7.51 -7.90 0.83
C PHE A 351 -6.73 -6.93 -0.06
N ARG A 352 -5.60 -6.44 0.45
CA ARG A 352 -4.66 -5.62 -0.31
C ARG A 352 -3.28 -6.24 -0.28
N TYR A 353 -2.75 -6.50 -1.46
CA TYR A 353 -1.36 -6.87 -1.66
C TYR A 353 -0.69 -5.84 -2.56
N GLN A 354 0.53 -5.47 -2.18
CA GLN A 354 1.38 -4.61 -2.99
C GLN A 354 2.83 -5.02 -2.79
N ASN A 355 3.62 -4.96 -3.85
CA ASN A 355 5.07 -5.16 -3.79
C ASN A 355 5.76 -3.82 -4.02
N LEU A 356 6.73 -3.48 -3.16
CA LEU A 356 7.67 -2.40 -3.39
C LEU A 356 8.92 -3.00 -4.04
N SER A 357 9.10 -2.72 -5.33
CA SER A 357 10.23 -3.19 -6.14
C SER A 357 11.16 -2.04 -6.51
N THR A 358 12.31 -2.35 -7.12
CA THR A 358 13.27 -1.36 -7.63
C THR A 358 12.67 -0.37 -8.64
N GLU A 359 11.54 -0.70 -9.28
CA GLU A 359 10.78 0.21 -10.15
C GLU A 359 10.24 1.43 -9.39
N SER A 360 10.13 1.35 -8.06
CA SER A 360 9.69 2.46 -7.22
C SER A 360 10.79 3.50 -6.97
N ILE A 361 12.04 3.20 -7.35
CA ILE A 361 13.18 4.12 -7.26
C ILE A 361 13.13 5.06 -8.46
N ASP A 362 12.97 6.34 -8.17
CA ASP A 362 12.94 7.41 -9.16
C ASP A 362 14.19 8.30 -9.03
N SER A 363 14.66 8.79 -10.18
CA SER A 363 15.72 9.79 -10.32
C SER A 363 15.32 11.19 -9.83
N TYR A 364 14.03 11.50 -9.75
CA TYR A 364 13.52 12.77 -9.23
C TYR A 364 13.52 12.78 -7.70
N GLN A 365 14.14 13.81 -7.13
CA GLN A 365 14.30 13.98 -5.69
C GLN A 365 12.94 13.95 -4.96
N GLY A 366 12.83 13.13 -3.92
CA GLY A 366 11.62 12.99 -3.10
C GLY A 366 10.53 12.08 -3.69
N LYS A 367 10.59 11.69 -4.97
CA LYS A 367 9.57 10.82 -5.57
C LYS A 367 9.70 9.38 -5.07
N SER A 368 10.93 8.90 -4.89
CA SER A 368 11.20 7.60 -4.25
C SER A 368 10.59 7.52 -2.83
N ALA A 369 10.72 8.59 -2.04
CA ALA A 369 10.06 8.69 -0.73
C ALA A 369 8.53 8.70 -0.82
N GLN A 370 7.95 9.43 -1.79
CA GLN A 370 6.50 9.46 -2.00
C GLN A 370 5.94 8.09 -2.39
N ASN A 371 6.60 7.38 -3.31
CA ASN A 371 6.22 6.03 -3.73
C ASN A 371 6.21 5.07 -2.53
N ALA A 372 7.28 5.10 -1.71
CA ALA A 372 7.36 4.30 -0.49
C ALA A 372 6.27 4.68 0.53
N LYS A 373 5.97 5.98 0.71
CA LYS A 373 4.89 6.43 1.61
C LYS A 373 3.52 5.97 1.14
N SER A 374 3.24 6.06 -0.15
CA SER A 374 2.00 5.58 -0.77
C SER A 374 1.85 4.08 -0.59
N PHE A 375 2.91 3.30 -0.82
CA PHE A 375 2.94 1.86 -0.56
C PHE A 375 2.57 1.54 0.90
N ILE A 376 3.23 2.17 1.88
CA ILE A 376 2.93 1.96 3.30
C ILE A 376 1.47 2.34 3.61
N LYS A 377 1.00 3.50 3.14
CA LYS A 377 -0.36 3.99 3.38
C LYS A 377 -1.42 3.02 2.83
N ASN A 378 -1.20 2.47 1.63
CA ASN A 378 -2.15 1.57 0.99
C ASN A 378 -2.31 0.25 1.73
N ILE A 379 -1.18 -0.32 2.19
CA ILE A 379 -1.15 -1.60 2.92
C ILE A 379 -1.64 -1.45 4.37
N THR A 380 -1.37 -0.31 5.02
CA THR A 380 -1.76 -0.07 6.43
C THR A 380 -3.21 0.40 6.62
N ASP A 381 -4.03 0.41 5.56
CA ASP A 381 -5.44 0.82 5.63
C ASP A 381 -6.21 -0.01 6.66
N PRO A 382 -6.78 0.62 7.71
CA PRO A 382 -7.43 -0.10 8.80
C PRO A 382 -8.72 -0.83 8.39
N ASN A 383 -9.24 -0.59 7.19
CA ASN A 383 -10.46 -1.22 6.67
C ASN A 383 -10.18 -2.43 5.76
N ALA A 384 -8.91 -2.83 5.61
CA ALA A 384 -8.51 -3.99 4.82
C ALA A 384 -7.45 -4.83 5.55
N ILE A 385 -7.36 -6.11 5.17
CA ILE A 385 -6.20 -6.94 5.49
C ILE A 385 -5.11 -6.65 4.47
N GLY A 386 -3.92 -6.30 4.94
CA GLY A 386 -2.79 -5.88 4.11
C GLY A 386 -1.63 -6.87 4.13
N PHE A 387 -1.05 -7.15 2.97
CA PHE A 387 0.25 -7.81 2.87
C PHE A 387 1.16 -7.04 1.93
N GLY A 388 2.15 -6.35 2.50
CA GLY A 388 3.15 -5.61 1.75
C GLY A 388 4.44 -6.42 1.61
N THR A 389 4.99 -6.56 0.41
CA THR A 389 6.31 -7.15 0.21
C THR A 389 7.30 -6.12 -0.27
N ILE A 390 8.56 -6.28 0.12
CA ILE A 390 9.71 -5.52 -0.38
C ILE A 390 10.69 -6.56 -0.88
N ASP A 391 10.60 -6.87 -2.18
CA ASP A 391 11.51 -7.84 -2.82
C ASP A 391 12.83 -7.16 -3.17
N ASP A 392 13.93 -7.90 -3.09
CA ASP A 392 15.29 -7.38 -3.23
C ASP A 392 15.55 -6.13 -2.35
N ILE A 393 15.22 -6.20 -1.07
CA ILE A 393 15.41 -5.08 -0.13
C ILE A 393 16.88 -4.63 -0.04
N ASP A 394 17.84 -5.52 -0.30
CA ASP A 394 19.27 -5.16 -0.42
C ASP A 394 19.57 -4.20 -1.57
N GLN A 395 18.71 -4.15 -2.59
CA GLN A 395 18.80 -3.21 -3.71
C GLN A 395 17.92 -1.97 -3.51
N LEU A 396 16.88 -2.04 -2.66
CA LEU A 396 15.99 -0.91 -2.39
C LEU A 396 16.43 -0.05 -1.21
N ALA A 397 16.98 -0.67 -0.17
CA ALA A 397 17.35 -0.03 1.08
C ALA A 397 18.85 -0.16 1.36
N GLY A 398 19.61 0.77 0.77
CA GLY A 398 21.06 0.81 0.87
C GLY A 398 21.57 1.15 2.28
N LYS A 399 22.74 0.61 2.63
CA LYS A 399 23.39 0.84 3.92
C LYS A 399 23.84 2.30 4.08
N ARG A 400 23.52 2.90 5.22
CA ARG A 400 23.90 4.31 5.48
C ARG A 400 25.41 4.49 5.55
N GLY A 401 25.89 5.54 4.88
CA GLY A 401 27.31 5.89 4.83
C GLY A 401 28.09 5.14 3.75
N ASP A 402 27.46 4.20 3.05
CA ASP A 402 28.04 3.63 1.83
C ASP A 402 27.98 4.65 0.69
N ARG A 403 29.13 4.95 0.10
CA ARG A 403 29.25 5.87 -1.04
C ARG A 403 28.57 5.35 -2.30
N GLN A 404 28.26 4.06 -2.36
CA GLN A 404 27.60 3.43 -3.51
C GLN A 404 26.06 3.49 -3.46
N SER A 405 25.46 3.88 -2.32
CA SER A 405 24.00 4.00 -2.21
C SER A 405 23.48 5.26 -2.90
N SER A 406 22.46 5.11 -3.74
CA SER A 406 21.79 6.22 -4.42
C SER A 406 20.92 7.05 -3.47
N ALA A 407 20.65 8.31 -3.83
CA ALA A 407 19.77 9.18 -3.06
C ALA A 407 18.36 8.59 -2.90
N GLY A 408 17.80 8.01 -3.97
CA GLY A 408 16.48 7.37 -3.94
C GLY A 408 16.41 6.17 -2.98
N GLN A 409 17.45 5.33 -2.94
CA GLN A 409 17.54 4.23 -1.97
C GLN A 409 17.57 4.74 -0.52
N LEU A 410 18.32 5.81 -0.25
CA LEU A 410 18.40 6.41 1.09
C LEU A 410 17.06 7.04 1.52
N GLU A 411 16.34 7.65 0.58
CA GLU A 411 14.99 8.17 0.77
C GLU A 411 13.99 7.06 1.15
N ILE A 412 13.97 5.95 0.39
CA ILE A 412 13.13 4.78 0.70
C ILE A 412 13.49 4.21 2.07
N THR A 413 14.79 4.05 2.35
CA THR A 413 15.29 3.56 3.65
C THR A 413 14.78 4.42 4.81
N ALA A 414 14.77 5.74 4.66
CA ALA A 414 14.26 6.65 5.68
C ALA A 414 12.75 6.45 5.93
N VAL A 415 11.95 6.31 4.86
CA VAL A 415 10.51 6.07 4.97
C VAL A 415 10.20 4.73 5.62
N LEU A 416 10.89 3.65 5.21
CA LEU A 416 10.69 2.32 5.79
C LEU A 416 11.03 2.30 7.28
N MET A 417 12.11 2.97 7.66
CA MET A 417 12.46 3.11 9.07
C MET A 417 11.39 3.83 9.88
N GLU A 418 10.92 4.98 9.39
CA GLU A 418 9.88 5.76 10.06
C GLU A 418 8.59 4.92 10.17
N SER A 419 8.28 4.14 9.14
CA SER A 419 7.04 3.37 9.07
C SER A 419 7.05 2.12 9.95
N PHE A 420 8.19 1.43 10.06
CA PHE A 420 8.27 0.15 10.78
C PHE A 420 8.53 0.26 12.28
N ALA A 421 9.17 1.35 12.72
CA ALA A 421 9.49 1.55 14.14
C ALA A 421 9.62 3.03 14.52
N GLY A 422 8.92 3.93 13.81
CA GLY A 422 8.89 5.34 14.16
C GLY A 422 8.01 5.60 15.38
N ALA A 423 8.17 6.79 15.98
CA ALA A 423 7.40 7.20 17.16
C ALA A 423 5.88 7.22 16.91
N ASN A 424 5.47 7.36 15.65
CA ASN A 424 4.06 7.44 15.23
C ASN A 424 3.54 6.13 14.60
N THR A 425 4.34 5.06 14.56
CA THR A 425 3.91 3.78 14.00
C THR A 425 2.87 3.13 14.90
N VAL A 426 1.67 2.89 14.36
CA VAL A 426 0.59 2.17 15.07
C VAL A 426 0.42 0.77 14.47
N VAL A 427 0.87 -0.24 15.20
CA VAL A 427 0.69 -1.66 14.82
C VAL A 427 -0.68 -2.14 15.28
N ARG A 428 -1.64 -2.15 14.37
CA ARG A 428 -3.01 -2.64 14.63
C ARG A 428 -3.16 -4.15 14.45
N GLY A 429 -2.27 -4.75 13.67
CA GLY A 429 -2.31 -6.17 13.33
C GLY A 429 -3.25 -6.55 12.19
N ASN A 430 -3.67 -5.59 11.35
CA ASN A 430 -4.38 -5.82 10.10
C ASN A 430 -3.45 -6.05 8.90
N CYS A 431 -2.17 -5.74 9.03
CA CYS A 431 -1.22 -5.90 7.94
C CYS A 431 0.14 -6.41 8.42
N THR A 432 0.89 -7.01 7.50
CA THR A 432 2.27 -7.44 7.71
C THR A 432 3.15 -7.07 6.53
N PHE A 433 4.44 -6.87 6.79
CA PHE A 433 5.45 -6.51 5.80
C PHE A 433 6.56 -7.57 5.71
N GLY A 434 6.71 -8.18 4.53
CA GLY A 434 7.78 -9.13 4.24
C GLY A 434 8.93 -8.47 3.49
N MET A 435 10.12 -8.43 4.09
CA MET A 435 11.34 -7.90 3.48
C MET A 435 12.19 -9.06 2.98
N PHE A 436 12.40 -9.19 1.67
CA PHE A 436 13.11 -10.32 1.09
C PHE A 436 14.46 -9.91 0.53
N SER A 437 15.52 -10.65 0.87
CA SER A 437 16.88 -10.31 0.45
C SER A 437 17.67 -11.53 0.00
N ASN A 438 18.50 -11.34 -1.02
CA ASN A 438 19.53 -12.31 -1.42
C ASN A 438 20.81 -12.17 -0.59
N TYR A 439 21.09 -10.96 -0.11
CA TYR A 439 22.31 -10.58 0.60
C TYR A 439 21.93 -9.76 1.85
N PRO A 440 21.47 -10.41 2.93
CA PRO A 440 21.00 -9.72 4.13
C PRO A 440 22.06 -8.82 4.79
N GLU A 441 23.34 -9.05 4.51
CA GLU A 441 24.47 -8.23 4.94
C GLU A 441 24.53 -6.85 4.27
N ASN A 442 23.93 -6.70 3.08
CA ASN A 442 23.89 -5.45 2.32
C ASN A 442 22.72 -4.55 2.72
N VAL A 443 21.76 -5.09 3.48
CA VAL A 443 20.61 -4.35 4.01
C VAL A 443 21.06 -3.47 5.17
N ASP A 444 20.45 -2.28 5.30
CA ASP A 444 20.70 -1.41 6.44
C ASP A 444 20.51 -2.13 7.79
N ASP A 445 21.51 -1.98 8.68
CA ASP A 445 21.56 -2.69 9.95
C ASP A 445 20.37 -2.36 10.86
N ALA A 446 19.84 -1.13 10.80
CA ALA A 446 18.70 -0.74 11.61
C ALA A 446 17.41 -1.37 11.08
N LEU A 447 17.22 -1.45 9.77
CA LEU A 447 16.06 -2.14 9.17
C LEU A 447 16.11 -3.64 9.48
N ARG A 448 17.27 -4.27 9.32
CA ARG A 448 17.48 -5.69 9.65
C ARG A 448 17.14 -6.00 11.11
N GLN A 449 17.58 -5.14 12.04
CA GLN A 449 17.29 -5.29 13.47
C GLN A 449 15.83 -4.98 13.86
N ARG A 450 15.05 -4.36 12.96
CA ARG A 450 13.63 -4.02 13.18
C ARG A 450 12.68 -5.07 12.62
N ALA A 451 13.18 -6.10 11.93
CA ALA A 451 12.38 -7.26 11.58
C ALA A 451 11.99 -8.02 12.85
N GLY A 452 10.69 -8.17 13.10
CA GLY A 452 10.15 -8.91 14.25
C GLY A 452 10.30 -10.43 14.13
N ALA A 453 10.58 -10.94 12.94
CA ALA A 453 10.93 -12.34 12.70
C ALA A 453 11.89 -12.49 11.52
N ARG A 454 12.60 -13.62 11.45
CA ARG A 454 13.49 -13.99 10.35
C ARG A 454 13.12 -15.36 9.81
N PHE A 455 12.79 -15.42 8.53
CA PHE A 455 12.37 -16.63 7.82
C PHE A 455 13.54 -17.06 6.94
N LEU A 456 14.22 -18.14 7.34
CA LEU A 456 15.32 -18.69 6.56
C LEU A 456 14.75 -19.49 5.38
N VAL A 457 15.05 -19.06 4.16
CA VAL A 457 14.58 -19.66 2.91
C VAL A 457 15.76 -20.33 2.20
N ASP A 458 16.13 -21.52 2.68
CA ASP A 458 17.28 -22.28 2.18
C ASP A 458 17.01 -23.08 0.89
N GLY A 459 15.74 -23.24 0.52
CA GLY A 459 15.31 -24.06 -0.62
C GLY A 459 15.27 -25.56 -0.31
N PRO A 460 15.23 -26.43 -1.33
CA PRO A 460 15.24 -27.88 -1.16
C PRO A 460 16.58 -28.34 -0.55
N GLN A 461 16.53 -29.24 0.45
CA GLN A 461 17.73 -29.74 1.16
C GLN A 461 17.94 -31.23 0.99
N THR A 462 16.86 -32.00 0.95
CA THR A 462 16.90 -33.47 0.94
C THR A 462 16.74 -34.03 -0.47
N ARG A 463 17.14 -35.28 -0.69
CA ARG A 463 16.93 -35.98 -1.97
C ARG A 463 15.45 -35.96 -2.35
N GLU A 464 14.59 -36.16 -1.36
CA GLU A 464 13.14 -36.18 -1.47
C GLU A 464 12.61 -34.81 -1.96
N ASP A 465 13.14 -33.71 -1.43
CA ASP A 465 12.82 -32.35 -1.91
C ASP A 465 13.20 -32.16 -3.39
N TYR A 466 14.38 -32.63 -3.81
CA TYR A 466 14.80 -32.50 -5.21
C TYR A 466 13.91 -33.31 -6.16
N ILE A 467 13.40 -34.47 -5.73
CA ILE A 467 12.45 -35.27 -6.50
C ILE A 467 11.12 -34.53 -6.64
N ASP A 468 10.58 -34.00 -5.53
CA ASP A 468 9.33 -33.24 -5.53
C ASP A 468 9.44 -31.97 -6.41
N LEU A 469 10.55 -31.24 -6.31
CA LEU A 469 10.81 -30.04 -7.11
C LEU A 469 10.90 -30.36 -8.61
N LEU A 470 11.63 -31.42 -8.97
CA LEU A 470 11.73 -31.86 -10.37
C LEU A 470 10.36 -32.26 -10.92
N HIS A 471 9.58 -33.00 -10.15
CA HIS A 471 8.23 -33.42 -10.54
C HIS A 471 7.32 -32.21 -10.77
N LEU A 472 7.39 -31.20 -9.90
CA LEU A 472 6.62 -29.96 -10.02
C LEU A 472 7.02 -29.16 -11.27
N LEU A 473 8.32 -29.00 -11.53
CA LEU A 473 8.84 -28.18 -12.63
C LEU A 473 8.69 -28.84 -14.01
N ILE A 474 8.85 -30.15 -14.12
CA ILE A 474 8.58 -30.90 -15.37
C ILE A 474 7.09 -30.79 -15.74
N GLY A 475 6.22 -30.63 -14.75
CA GLY A 475 4.77 -30.54 -14.95
C GLY A 475 4.18 -31.85 -15.46
N LYS A 476 3.03 -31.78 -16.11
CA LYS A 476 2.26 -32.98 -16.52
C LYS A 476 2.60 -33.52 -17.91
N ASN A 477 3.50 -32.87 -18.64
CA ASN A 477 3.76 -33.18 -20.06
C ASN A 477 4.90 -34.19 -20.26
N HIS A 478 4.85 -35.31 -19.53
CA HIS A 478 5.82 -36.40 -19.62
C HIS A 478 5.23 -37.72 -19.11
N SER A 479 5.85 -38.84 -19.46
CA SER A 479 5.43 -40.19 -19.02
C SER A 479 6.48 -40.88 -18.14
N ILE A 480 7.34 -40.10 -17.46
CA ILE A 480 8.41 -40.66 -16.62
C ILE A 480 7.78 -41.10 -15.29
N PRO A 481 7.92 -42.38 -14.87
CA PRO A 481 7.38 -42.85 -13.61
C PRO A 481 8.17 -42.28 -12.42
N VAL A 482 7.47 -41.98 -11.32
CA VAL A 482 8.05 -41.38 -10.10
C VAL A 482 8.99 -42.35 -9.36
N GLY A 483 8.79 -43.66 -9.53
CA GLY A 483 9.56 -44.70 -8.83
C GLY A 483 9.10 -44.90 -7.38
N ASP A 484 9.97 -45.43 -6.53
CA ASP A 484 9.71 -45.64 -5.09
C ASP A 484 9.89 -44.33 -4.32
N HIS A 485 8.95 -43.40 -4.53
CA HIS A 485 8.88 -42.12 -3.83
C HIS A 485 7.43 -41.69 -3.70
N ARG A 486 7.05 -41.21 -2.51
CA ARG A 486 5.73 -40.65 -2.23
C ARG A 486 5.81 -39.13 -2.34
N LEU A 487 5.27 -38.60 -3.45
CA LEU A 487 5.30 -37.16 -3.72
C LEU A 487 4.71 -36.35 -2.57
N PHE A 488 5.43 -35.30 -2.19
CA PHE A 488 5.05 -34.31 -1.18
C PHE A 488 4.89 -34.82 0.27
N GLU A 489 5.16 -36.10 0.58
CA GLU A 489 5.04 -36.62 1.95
C GLU A 489 6.03 -35.93 2.90
N ALA A 490 7.24 -35.63 2.42
CA ALA A 490 8.25 -34.88 3.17
C ALA A 490 7.84 -33.42 3.46
N GLN A 491 6.82 -32.90 2.75
CA GLN A 491 6.35 -31.53 2.93
C GLN A 491 5.39 -31.38 4.11
N ALA A 492 4.98 -32.47 4.77
CA ALA A 492 4.15 -32.42 5.97
C ALA A 492 4.90 -31.79 7.17
N ILE A 493 4.44 -30.61 7.59
CA ILE A 493 5.20 -29.64 8.39
C ILE A 493 5.49 -30.09 9.84
N THR A 494 4.64 -30.95 10.42
CA THR A 494 4.57 -31.18 11.88
C THR A 494 5.82 -31.80 12.50
N LYS A 495 6.55 -32.67 11.78
CA LYS A 495 7.69 -33.42 12.35
C LYS A 495 9.02 -32.65 12.37
N ALA A 496 9.20 -31.63 11.52
CA ALA A 496 10.49 -30.97 11.34
C ALA A 496 10.77 -29.86 12.38
N VAL A 497 9.70 -29.23 12.91
CA VAL A 497 9.81 -28.07 13.81
C VAL A 497 10.28 -28.48 15.21
N GLU A 498 9.73 -29.56 15.78
CA GLU A 498 10.09 -30.05 17.12
C GLU A 498 11.56 -30.48 17.23
N ALA A 499 12.07 -31.18 16.21
CA ALA A 499 13.46 -31.67 16.15
C ALA A 499 14.51 -30.54 16.07
N SER A 500 14.12 -29.34 15.61
CA SER A 500 15.02 -28.19 15.52
C SER A 500 15.24 -27.53 16.89
N PHE A 501 14.19 -27.40 17.70
CA PHE A 501 14.27 -26.73 19.01
C PHE A 501 15.00 -27.57 20.07
N GLU A 502 14.90 -28.90 20.01
CA GLU A 502 15.64 -29.77 20.93
C GLU A 502 17.16 -29.54 20.85
N ARG A 503 17.68 -29.20 19.66
CA ARG A 503 19.11 -28.92 19.44
C ARG A 503 19.64 -27.68 20.16
N HIS A 504 18.77 -26.81 20.65
CA HIS A 504 19.15 -25.61 21.42
C HIS A 504 19.06 -25.79 22.93
N SER A 505 18.69 -27.00 23.40
CA SER A 505 18.71 -27.33 24.83
C SER A 505 20.12 -27.28 25.41
N GLN A 506 21.14 -27.35 24.56
CA GLN A 506 22.53 -27.09 24.89
C GLN A 506 23.10 -26.04 23.94
N PRO A 507 24.07 -25.21 24.39
CA PRO A 507 24.82 -24.32 23.51
C PRO A 507 25.58 -25.10 22.42
N GLN A 508 25.75 -24.49 21.26
CA GLN A 508 26.49 -25.07 20.14
C GLN A 508 27.87 -24.47 19.97
N GLU A 509 28.05 -23.19 20.31
CA GLU A 509 29.34 -22.53 20.24
C GLU A 509 30.21 -22.93 21.43
N LEU A 510 31.50 -23.15 21.16
CA LEU A 510 32.43 -23.70 22.15
C LEU A 510 32.59 -22.75 23.35
N ALA A 511 32.67 -21.44 23.08
CA ALA A 511 32.80 -20.41 24.11
C ALA A 511 31.54 -20.32 25.00
N LEU A 512 30.34 -20.38 24.40
CA LEU A 512 29.09 -20.34 25.15
C LEU A 512 28.87 -21.63 25.96
N SER A 513 29.26 -22.78 25.41
CA SER A 513 29.22 -24.08 26.11
C SER A 513 30.02 -24.03 27.41
N GLN A 514 31.23 -23.44 27.38
CA GLN A 514 32.06 -23.28 28.59
C GLN A 514 31.41 -22.37 29.65
N VAL A 515 30.70 -21.32 29.24
CA VAL A 515 29.96 -20.45 30.16
C VAL A 515 28.79 -21.21 30.78
N PHE A 516 28.00 -21.91 29.97
CA PHE A 516 26.86 -22.70 30.41
C PHE A 516 27.26 -23.79 31.41
N ASP A 517 28.31 -24.57 31.11
CA ASP A 517 28.80 -25.64 31.98
C ASP A 517 29.33 -25.07 33.31
N ARG A 518 30.06 -23.95 33.27
CA ARG A 518 30.57 -23.28 34.48
C ARG A 518 29.44 -22.81 35.39
N VAL A 519 28.40 -22.21 34.81
CA VAL A 519 27.24 -21.75 35.58
C VAL A 519 26.50 -22.93 36.18
N ARG A 520 26.22 -24.00 35.41
CA ARG A 520 25.56 -25.20 35.96
C ARG A 520 26.38 -25.86 37.07
N LEU A 521 27.71 -25.87 36.98
CA LEU A 521 28.59 -26.36 38.05
C LEU A 521 28.51 -25.51 39.34
N GLN A 522 28.33 -24.20 39.21
CA GLN A 522 28.30 -23.28 40.36
C GLN A 522 26.94 -23.23 41.07
N ILE A 523 25.83 -23.22 40.31
CA ILE A 523 24.49 -22.96 40.85
C ILE A 523 23.46 -24.08 40.60
N GLY A 524 23.86 -25.17 39.95
CA GLY A 524 23.00 -26.32 39.62
C GLY A 524 22.08 -26.07 38.41
N GLU A 525 20.95 -26.79 38.35
CA GLU A 525 19.96 -26.64 37.27
C GLU A 525 19.35 -25.24 37.24
N LEU A 526 19.14 -24.71 36.03
CA LEU A 526 18.61 -23.36 35.77
C LEU A 526 17.07 -23.31 35.91
N ASP A 527 16.55 -23.66 37.07
CA ASP A 527 15.11 -23.87 37.34
C ASP A 527 14.30 -22.63 37.78
N SER A 528 14.94 -21.45 37.88
CA SER A 528 14.31 -20.24 38.42
C SER A 528 14.82 -18.96 37.74
N ILE A 529 14.00 -17.90 37.75
CA ILE A 529 14.34 -16.60 37.15
C ILE A 529 15.66 -16.05 37.70
N ALA A 530 15.94 -16.23 39.00
CA ALA A 530 17.19 -15.77 39.60
C ALA A 530 18.41 -16.47 38.97
N LYS A 531 18.34 -17.80 38.80
CA LYS A 531 19.42 -18.60 38.19
C LYS A 531 19.56 -18.32 36.70
N LEU A 532 18.45 -18.14 35.98
CA LEU A 532 18.46 -17.70 34.58
C LEU A 532 19.10 -16.31 34.44
N GLY A 533 18.83 -15.40 35.38
CA GLY A 533 19.48 -14.10 35.47
C GLY A 533 20.99 -14.21 35.71
N THR A 534 21.43 -15.13 36.57
CA THR A 534 22.86 -15.43 36.76
C THR A 534 23.49 -15.95 35.48
N TYR A 535 22.81 -16.82 34.74
CA TYR A 535 23.30 -17.30 33.45
C TYR A 535 23.44 -16.17 32.42
N LEU A 536 22.41 -15.34 32.26
CA LEU A 536 22.45 -14.15 31.39
C LEU A 536 23.59 -13.19 31.77
N LYS A 537 23.85 -13.02 33.07
CA LYS A 537 24.97 -12.19 33.55
C LYS A 537 26.33 -12.79 33.19
N ALA A 538 26.48 -14.10 33.31
CA ALA A 538 27.71 -14.80 32.93
C ALA A 538 27.99 -14.72 31.42
N ILE A 539 26.94 -14.74 30.59
CA ILE A 539 27.07 -14.50 29.14
C ILE A 539 27.57 -13.07 28.88
N GLN A 540 26.99 -12.07 29.55
CA GLN A 540 27.44 -10.68 29.41
C GLN A 540 28.89 -10.44 29.86
N GLU A 541 29.36 -11.16 30.87
CA GLU A 541 30.76 -11.09 31.30
C GLU A 541 31.72 -11.75 30.29
N ALA A 542 31.24 -12.71 29.50
CA ALA A 542 31.99 -13.33 28.42
C ALA A 542 31.95 -12.52 27.11
N ASP A 543 30.88 -11.76 26.87
CA ASP A 543 30.73 -10.88 25.71
C ASP A 543 30.04 -9.56 26.10
N GLU A 544 30.82 -8.47 26.09
CA GLU A 544 30.34 -7.13 26.47
C GLU A 544 29.23 -6.58 25.54
N ARG A 545 29.09 -7.13 24.32
CA ARG A 545 28.00 -6.74 23.39
C ARG A 545 26.64 -7.29 23.81
N PHE A 546 26.61 -8.29 24.68
CA PHE A 546 25.37 -8.87 25.21
C PHE A 546 24.75 -7.93 26.25
N THR A 547 23.92 -6.99 25.78
CA THR A 547 23.33 -5.92 26.61
C THR A 547 21.87 -6.19 26.98
N GLY A 548 21.25 -5.29 27.73
CA GLY A 548 19.81 -5.36 28.07
C GLY A 548 18.89 -5.47 26.86
N ARG A 549 19.32 -5.03 25.67
CA ARG A 549 18.58 -5.23 24.42
C ARG A 549 18.51 -6.70 24.00
N ALA A 550 19.57 -7.47 24.23
CA ALA A 550 19.58 -8.92 23.98
C ALA A 550 18.56 -9.62 24.88
N ILE A 551 18.50 -9.26 26.18
CA ILE A 551 17.51 -9.81 27.12
C ILE A 551 16.09 -9.50 26.66
N LYS A 552 15.82 -8.27 26.20
CA LYS A 552 14.52 -7.90 25.63
C LYS A 552 14.19 -8.75 24.41
N ASN A 553 15.12 -8.90 23.46
CA ASN A 553 14.92 -9.70 22.25
C ASN A 553 14.65 -11.19 22.56
N ILE A 554 15.40 -11.77 23.51
CA ILE A 554 15.17 -13.14 23.99
C ILE A 554 13.77 -13.24 24.61
N THR A 555 13.38 -12.28 25.45
CA THR A 555 12.05 -12.26 26.08
C THR A 555 10.93 -12.16 25.04
N ASP A 556 11.10 -11.30 24.04
CA ASP A 556 10.15 -11.14 22.95
C ASP A 556 10.06 -12.45 22.13
N ALA A 557 11.18 -13.12 21.87
CA ALA A 557 11.22 -14.42 21.20
C ALA A 557 10.54 -15.53 22.02
N ILE A 558 10.72 -15.57 23.34
CA ILE A 558 10.01 -16.50 24.25
C ILE A 558 8.50 -16.25 24.20
N LYS A 559 8.06 -14.99 24.19
CA LYS A 559 6.64 -14.65 24.06
C LYS A 559 6.09 -15.10 22.70
N VAL A 560 6.78 -14.81 21.61
CA VAL A 560 6.44 -15.29 20.27
C VAL A 560 6.32 -16.82 20.26
N ARG A 561 7.23 -17.51 20.95
CA ARG A 561 7.26 -18.97 21.07
C ARG A 561 6.13 -19.54 21.94
N SER A 562 5.75 -18.87 23.02
CA SER A 562 4.57 -19.23 23.82
C SER A 562 3.27 -19.07 23.04
N MET A 563 3.28 -18.13 22.09
CA MET A 563 2.23 -17.90 21.10
C MET A 563 2.49 -18.70 19.81
N ASP A 564 3.34 -19.74 19.86
CA ASP A 564 3.70 -20.60 18.72
C ASP A 564 2.83 -21.82 18.58
N PHE A 565 1.57 -21.54 18.26
CA PHE A 565 0.57 -22.51 17.86
C PHE A 565 -0.03 -22.13 16.52
N GLU A 566 -0.51 -23.13 15.79
CA GLU A 566 -1.23 -22.93 14.55
C GLU A 566 -2.73 -22.78 14.87
N LEU A 567 -3.37 -21.74 14.30
CA LEU A 567 -4.82 -21.63 14.37
C LEU A 567 -5.48 -22.76 13.55
N PRO A 568 -6.56 -23.37 14.05
CA PRO A 568 -7.27 -24.42 13.31
C PRO A 568 -7.70 -23.96 11.92
N ASP A 569 -7.53 -24.80 10.90
CA ASP A 569 -7.98 -24.49 9.52
C ASP A 569 -9.49 -24.24 9.45
N GLU A 570 -10.27 -24.96 10.26
CA GLU A 570 -11.73 -24.80 10.38
C GLU A 570 -12.14 -23.35 10.70
N TRP A 571 -11.31 -22.60 11.43
CA TRP A 571 -11.59 -21.19 11.76
C TRP A 571 -11.51 -20.27 10.54
N MET A 572 -10.74 -20.65 9.51
CA MET A 572 -10.60 -19.91 8.25
C MET A 572 -11.58 -20.39 7.19
N GLU A 573 -11.92 -21.68 7.19
CA GLU A 573 -12.90 -22.27 6.29
C GLU A 573 -14.34 -21.89 6.66
N ASN A 574 -14.64 -21.81 7.96
CA ASN A 574 -15.96 -21.46 8.49
C ASN A 574 -15.87 -20.18 9.35
N PRO A 575 -16.02 -18.98 8.75
CA PRO A 575 -15.84 -17.72 9.46
C PRO A 575 -16.70 -17.54 10.72
N ASP A 576 -17.89 -18.15 10.79
CA ASP A 576 -18.78 -18.13 11.96
C ASP A 576 -18.16 -18.75 13.23
N VAL A 577 -17.23 -19.69 13.06
CA VAL A 577 -16.58 -20.42 14.17
C VAL A 577 -15.59 -19.54 14.92
N PHE A 578 -15.03 -18.51 14.28
CA PHE A 578 -14.01 -17.66 14.91
C PHE A 578 -13.99 -16.22 14.39
N LEU A 579 -13.87 -16.01 13.08
CA LEU A 579 -13.63 -14.69 12.47
C LEU A 579 -14.73 -13.67 12.78
N PHE A 580 -16.00 -14.10 12.76
CA PHE A 580 -17.16 -13.24 13.03
C PHE A 580 -17.52 -13.09 14.51
N LYS A 581 -16.76 -13.71 15.41
CA LYS A 581 -16.95 -13.53 16.85
C LYS A 581 -16.46 -12.16 17.31
N ASP A 582 -17.01 -11.69 18.43
CA ASP A 582 -16.56 -10.45 19.06
C ASP A 582 -15.10 -10.57 19.53
N TYR A 583 -14.47 -9.41 19.71
CA TYR A 583 -13.06 -9.30 20.08
C TYR A 583 -12.70 -10.07 21.34
N ASP A 584 -13.50 -9.97 22.40
CA ASP A 584 -13.16 -10.54 23.71
C ASP A 584 -13.26 -12.08 23.64
N THR A 585 -14.23 -12.61 22.89
CA THR A 585 -14.32 -14.04 22.58
C THR A 585 -13.13 -14.53 21.76
N LYS A 586 -12.75 -13.83 20.67
CA LYS A 586 -11.57 -14.18 19.86
C LYS A 586 -10.30 -14.23 20.71
N LYS A 587 -10.10 -13.21 21.55
CA LYS A 587 -8.94 -13.10 22.45
C LYS A 587 -8.86 -14.28 23.42
N ASN A 588 -9.98 -14.69 24.02
CA ASN A 588 -10.01 -15.83 24.93
C ASN A 588 -9.71 -17.15 24.21
N MET A 589 -10.31 -17.37 23.03
CA MET A 589 -10.04 -18.56 22.21
C MET A 589 -8.57 -18.66 21.80
N ILE A 590 -7.93 -17.53 21.46
CA ILE A 590 -6.49 -17.47 21.18
C ILE A 590 -5.67 -17.76 22.45
N ALA A 591 -6.04 -17.18 23.59
CA ALA A 591 -5.32 -17.36 24.85
C ALA A 591 -5.37 -18.81 25.34
N GLU A 592 -6.44 -19.56 25.07
CA GLU A 592 -6.55 -21.00 25.40
C GLU A 592 -5.58 -21.88 24.60
N LEU A 593 -5.18 -21.45 23.40
CA LEU A 593 -4.19 -22.15 22.58
C LEU A 593 -2.74 -21.84 22.99
N ALA A 594 -2.52 -20.77 23.75
CA ALA A 594 -1.19 -20.37 24.19
C ALA A 594 -0.57 -21.42 25.12
N ARG A 595 0.69 -21.75 24.87
CA ARG A 595 1.44 -22.68 25.73
C ARG A 595 2.06 -21.91 26.89
N PRO A 596 2.11 -22.47 28.10
CA PRO A 596 2.81 -21.83 29.21
C PRO A 596 4.29 -21.68 28.87
N ILE A 597 4.88 -20.54 29.25
CA ILE A 597 6.34 -20.33 29.15
C ILE A 597 7.01 -21.27 30.13
N THR A 598 7.75 -22.25 29.62
CA THR A 598 8.52 -23.20 30.43
C THR A 598 9.96 -22.74 30.59
N VAL A 599 10.64 -23.23 31.64
CA VAL A 599 12.07 -22.97 31.88
C VAL A 599 12.93 -23.42 30.69
N ASP A 600 12.65 -24.60 30.14
CA ASP A 600 13.40 -25.13 28.98
C ASP A 600 13.28 -24.22 27.77
N MET A 601 12.09 -23.64 27.54
CA MET A 601 11.88 -22.67 26.48
C MET A 601 12.78 -21.45 26.66
N VAL A 602 12.88 -20.93 27.89
CA VAL A 602 13.74 -19.78 28.19
C VAL A 602 15.21 -20.12 27.96
N ILE A 603 15.68 -21.28 28.44
CA ILE A 603 17.08 -21.71 28.25
C ILE A 603 17.41 -21.86 26.77
N GLN A 604 16.53 -22.52 26.00
CA GLN A 604 16.72 -22.71 24.56
C GLN A 604 16.80 -21.38 23.80
N GLU A 605 15.97 -20.40 24.16
CA GLU A 605 16.00 -19.07 23.52
C GLU A 605 17.23 -18.26 23.92
N ILE A 606 17.69 -18.36 25.18
CA ILE A 606 18.95 -17.76 25.62
C ILE A 606 20.12 -18.36 24.82
N ASN A 607 20.20 -19.69 24.74
CA ASN A 607 21.26 -20.40 24.02
C ASN A 607 21.24 -20.04 22.54
N ARG A 608 20.07 -20.09 21.88
CA ARG A 608 19.95 -19.76 20.45
C ARG A 608 20.42 -18.33 20.14
N TYR A 609 20.01 -17.37 20.96
CA TYR A 609 20.40 -15.97 20.75
C TYR A 609 21.90 -15.77 21.00
N ALA A 610 22.41 -16.28 22.13
CA ALA A 610 23.82 -16.12 22.48
C ALA A 610 24.75 -16.88 21.52
N ASP A 611 24.41 -18.10 21.09
CA ASP A 611 25.17 -18.84 20.06
C ASP A 611 25.27 -18.01 18.77
N SER A 612 24.19 -17.33 18.38
CA SER A 612 24.20 -16.47 17.21
C SER A 612 25.14 -15.28 17.38
N GLU A 613 25.12 -14.59 18.52
CA GLU A 613 26.02 -13.44 18.77
C GLU A 613 27.50 -13.86 18.83
N PHE A 614 27.81 -14.95 19.52
CA PHE A 614 29.16 -15.52 19.60
C PHE A 614 29.67 -15.94 18.21
N ARG A 615 28.82 -16.58 17.41
CA ARG A 615 29.16 -16.95 16.04
C ARG A 615 29.48 -15.76 15.15
N TYR A 616 28.79 -14.63 15.31
CA TYR A 616 29.06 -13.42 14.53
C TYR A 616 30.32 -12.67 15.01
N ALA A 617 30.69 -12.84 16.28
CA ALA A 617 31.93 -12.33 16.82
C ALA A 617 33.16 -12.91 16.12
N ASP A 618 33.22 -14.24 16.08
CA ASP A 618 34.40 -14.96 15.61
C ASP A 618 34.48 -14.91 14.07
N LYS A 619 33.33 -14.98 13.39
CA LYS A 619 33.29 -14.98 11.92
C LYS A 619 33.60 -13.64 11.27
N SER A 620 33.38 -12.49 11.91
CA SER A 620 33.67 -11.20 11.27
C SER A 620 35.17 -11.03 11.00
N ASP A 621 35.99 -11.32 12.00
CA ASP A 621 37.44 -11.21 11.89
C ASP A 621 38.03 -12.38 11.08
N GLU A 622 37.53 -13.60 11.28
CA GLU A 622 38.02 -14.76 10.54
C GLU A 622 37.61 -14.73 9.06
N ALA A 623 36.40 -14.26 8.71
CA ALA A 623 36.01 -14.06 7.31
C ALA A 623 36.76 -12.91 6.66
N ALA A 624 37.09 -11.84 7.40
CA ALA A 624 37.95 -10.78 6.89
C ALA A 624 39.37 -11.31 6.59
N ILE A 625 39.91 -12.17 7.46
CA ILE A 625 41.21 -12.83 7.25
C ILE A 625 41.14 -13.81 6.08
N GLU A 626 40.13 -14.68 6.00
CA GLU A 626 39.96 -15.61 4.88
C GLU A 626 39.78 -14.89 3.54
N ASN A 627 39.01 -13.79 3.51
CA ASN A 627 38.86 -12.97 2.32
C ASN A 627 40.19 -12.31 1.93
N ALA A 628 40.95 -11.78 2.89
CA ALA A 628 42.28 -11.24 2.62
C ALA A 628 43.22 -12.32 2.08
N VAL A 629 43.19 -13.55 2.62
CA VAL A 629 43.98 -14.69 2.12
C VAL A 629 43.56 -15.06 0.69
N ARG A 630 42.25 -15.13 0.41
CA ARG A 630 41.74 -15.41 -0.94
C ARG A 630 42.09 -14.31 -1.93
N GLU A 631 42.05 -13.05 -1.54
CA GLU A 631 42.48 -11.93 -2.38
C GLU A 631 43.97 -11.99 -2.68
N MET A 632 44.81 -12.30 -1.68
CA MET A 632 46.24 -12.53 -1.87
C MET A 632 46.50 -13.68 -2.87
N GLN A 633 45.80 -14.81 -2.71
CA GLN A 633 45.90 -15.94 -3.63
C GLN A 633 45.43 -15.59 -5.06
N ARG A 634 44.33 -14.84 -5.21
CA ARG A 634 43.84 -14.37 -6.51
C ARG A 634 44.82 -13.40 -7.16
N MET A 635 45.42 -12.49 -6.39
CA MET A 635 46.46 -11.56 -6.85
C MET A 635 47.72 -12.30 -7.29
N GLU A 636 48.14 -13.32 -6.56
CA GLU A 636 49.31 -14.13 -6.88
C GLU A 636 49.08 -14.92 -8.18
N GLU A 637 47.90 -15.53 -8.32
CA GLU A 637 47.48 -16.22 -9.54
C GLU A 637 47.34 -15.26 -10.74
N ALA A 638 46.77 -14.07 -10.53
CA ALA A 638 46.65 -13.04 -11.56
C ALA A 638 48.03 -12.52 -12.00
N LYS A 639 48.96 -12.29 -11.07
CA LYS A 639 50.35 -11.92 -11.36
C LYS A 639 51.06 -13.00 -12.15
N ARG A 640 50.89 -14.28 -11.79
CA ARG A 640 51.44 -15.41 -12.53
C ARG A 640 50.96 -15.40 -13.98
N ARG A 641 49.64 -15.31 -14.20
CA ARG A 641 49.05 -15.26 -15.55
C ARG A 641 49.49 -14.03 -16.34
N PHE A 642 49.62 -12.87 -15.70
CA PHE A 642 50.11 -11.66 -16.34
C PHE A 642 51.57 -11.78 -16.78
N MET A 643 52.44 -12.36 -15.95
CA MET A 643 53.85 -12.60 -16.26
C MET A 643 54.03 -13.66 -17.36
N GLU A 644 53.18 -14.68 -17.40
CA GLU A 644 53.13 -15.67 -18.49
C GLU A 644 52.67 -15.01 -19.80
N ALA A 645 51.63 -14.19 -19.76
CA ALA A 645 51.13 -13.45 -20.92
C ALA A 645 52.10 -12.36 -21.42
N SER A 646 52.95 -11.80 -20.54
CA SER A 646 53.96 -10.79 -20.89
C SER A 646 55.28 -11.39 -21.41
N ARG A 647 55.43 -12.72 -21.39
CA ARG A 647 56.59 -13.46 -21.91
C ARG A 647 56.32 -14.15 -23.25
N ALA A 648 55.08 -14.15 -23.72
CA ALA A 648 54.70 -14.46 -25.10
C ALA A 648 54.75 -13.18 -25.94
#